data_AF-A0A4U7MRY1-F1
#
_entry.id   AF-A0A4U7MRY1-F1
#
_cell.length_a   1.000
_cell.length_b   1.000
_cell.length_c   1.000
_cell.angle_alpha   90.00
_cell.angle_beta   90.00
_cell.angle_gamma   90.00
#
_symmetry.space_group_name_H-M   'P 1'
#
loop_
_entity.id
_entity.type
_entity.pdbx_description
1 polymer ?
#
loop_
_entity_poly.entity_id
_entity_poly.type
_entity_poly.pdbx_seq_one_letter_code
_entity_poly.pdbx_strand_id
1 'polypeptide(L)'
;MIRLFLAGLAILLSCLTASAQDADIQPILQEHQSVIAKGSRKTIGPAIHAIATSGSSKAQSVLETWAAKDMWMRKSDGMFFIGKQAEAKTYVLTDFDSGKVVGTFPKQALKQLKPNSGIRGMIGAALVQFQLMDPDKDKRQDALTSIQRDPAAAMLAPLRASIAGEEDAGLKSQKQRLERLLTIGYDQDTKARVAAIEEMSGDLGLDLRATLNPLVATTRGVALGEIPKDVNIATHLTPGSDAFTTEDAYDFLVRHALAPPRVSRGDMRAALTSNIDGGHAGGIPVVQLNTDAARSRAYAALAEAGTVPALVTQADIDAALAAYVFFDSYAETSDEVTTAARNALKSIGLKVGVNQALDLTLDALSLASIYFLAAIGLAITFGVMGVINMAHGEFIMMGAYTGYVVQQIIPNHTASIIVAIPLAFAVTFAAGVAMERLVIRWLYARPLETLLATFGISIALQQLAKNIFGTQARPLTAPGWLDGAMVMNDVVSISYIRIAIFILALIFLGVFVFIMKRTRLGLETRAVTQNPRMAASMGINPGKVNMLTFGLGSGIAGIAGVAIGLFAKVTSELGNDYIVQSFMTVVVGGVGNIWGTLAGAAMIGFLQKGIEWLNPSNTLAAQTYMIVFIIIFIQFRPRGIIALKGRAAGD
;
A
#
# COMPACT_ATOMS: atom_id res chain seq x y z
N MET A 1 66.54 14.00 47.15
CA MET A 1 65.28 13.33 46.77
C MET A 1 64.30 14.21 45.99
N ILE A 2 64.16 15.51 46.30
CA ILE A 2 63.24 16.42 45.59
C ILE A 2 63.55 16.61 44.08
N ARG A 3 64.83 16.59 43.68
CA ARG A 3 65.24 16.77 42.27
C ARG A 3 64.94 15.56 41.36
N LEU A 4 64.88 14.35 41.92
CA LEU A 4 64.51 13.13 41.18
C LEU A 4 62.99 13.00 41.02
N PHE A 5 62.22 13.49 41.99
CA PHE A 5 60.76 13.51 41.92
C PHE A 5 60.25 14.56 40.90
N LEU A 6 60.90 15.73 40.82
CA LEU A 6 60.61 16.75 39.82
C LEU A 6 61.00 16.34 38.38
N ALA A 7 62.08 15.56 38.22
CA ALA A 7 62.46 15.01 36.92
C ALA A 7 61.49 13.91 36.45
N GLY A 8 61.00 13.06 37.37
CA GLY A 8 59.97 12.07 37.06
C GLY A 8 58.62 12.68 36.69
N LEU A 9 58.23 13.78 37.36
CA LEU A 9 56.98 14.49 37.07
C LEU A 9 57.04 15.25 35.73
N ALA A 10 58.20 15.79 35.35
CA ALA A 10 58.41 16.43 34.05
C ALA A 10 58.32 15.45 32.87
N ILE A 11 58.82 14.22 33.03
CA ILE A 11 58.74 13.16 31.99
C ILE A 11 57.30 12.63 31.85
N LEU A 12 56.54 12.55 32.95
CA LEU A 12 55.12 12.18 32.92
C LEU A 12 54.21 13.28 32.34
N LEU A 13 54.56 14.57 32.49
CA LEU A 13 53.83 15.69 31.89
C LEU A 13 54.20 15.92 30.40
N SER A 14 55.40 15.55 29.95
CA SER A 14 55.78 15.64 28.53
C SER A 14 55.17 14.55 27.64
N CYS A 15 54.63 13.48 28.21
CA CYS A 15 53.95 12.42 27.45
C CYS A 15 52.44 12.68 27.25
N LEU A 16 51.89 13.79 27.76
CA LEU A 16 50.44 14.09 27.73
C LEU A 16 50.03 15.15 26.69
N THR A 17 50.92 15.54 25.77
CA THR A 17 50.57 16.45 24.66
C THR A 17 51.08 15.95 23.32
N ALA A 18 50.74 14.71 22.96
CA ALA A 18 50.66 14.36 21.56
C ALA A 18 49.41 15.07 20.98
N SER A 19 49.58 16.30 20.50
CA SER A 19 48.58 16.92 19.63
C SER A 19 48.52 16.05 18.37
N ALA A 20 47.39 15.39 18.13
CA ALA A 20 47.16 14.67 16.89
C ALA A 20 47.31 15.67 15.74
N GLN A 21 48.39 15.52 14.96
CA GLN A 21 48.63 16.34 13.78
C GLN A 21 47.52 16.00 12.77
N ASP A 22 46.69 16.98 12.43
CA ASP A 22 45.60 16.81 11.45
C ASP A 22 46.22 16.30 10.13
N ALA A 23 45.73 15.16 9.63
CA ALA A 23 46.31 14.53 8.47
C ALA A 23 45.96 15.34 7.20
N ASP A 24 46.98 15.70 6.42
CA ASP A 24 46.79 16.29 5.10
C ASP A 24 45.98 15.31 4.21
N ILE A 25 44.96 15.81 3.52
CA ILE A 25 44.08 15.01 2.68
C ILE A 25 44.67 14.79 1.29
N GLN A 26 45.55 15.68 0.83
CA GLN A 26 46.09 15.62 -0.51
C GLN A 26 46.89 14.34 -0.81
N PRO A 27 47.72 13.78 0.11
CA PRO A 27 48.37 12.48 -0.07
C PRO A 27 47.38 11.34 -0.33
N ILE A 28 46.25 11.32 0.38
CA ILE A 28 45.19 10.30 0.23
C ILE A 28 44.51 10.43 -1.13
N LEU A 29 44.28 11.67 -1.59
CA LEU A 29 43.77 11.93 -2.94
C LEU A 29 44.75 11.49 -4.03
N GLN A 30 46.06 11.61 -3.79
CA GLN A 30 47.09 11.15 -4.72
C GLN A 30 47.18 9.62 -4.79
N GLU A 31 47.06 8.92 -3.66
CA GLU A 31 47.03 7.44 -3.63
C GLU A 31 45.92 6.88 -4.55
N HIS A 32 44.76 7.55 -4.57
CA HIS A 32 43.60 7.15 -5.37
C HIS A 32 43.41 7.96 -6.67
N GLN A 33 44.42 8.72 -7.11
CA GLN A 33 44.31 9.68 -8.21
C GLN A 33 43.72 9.07 -9.49
N SER A 34 44.22 7.89 -9.89
CA SER A 34 43.82 7.23 -11.14
C SER A 34 42.33 6.85 -11.16
N VAL A 35 41.82 6.37 -10.02
CA VAL A 35 40.44 5.95 -9.85
C VAL A 35 39.51 7.17 -9.78
N ILE A 36 39.91 8.20 -9.03
CA ILE A 36 39.19 9.48 -8.90
C ILE A 36 39.08 10.16 -10.27
N ALA A 37 40.17 10.23 -11.03
CA ALA A 37 40.21 10.82 -12.35
C ALA A 37 39.39 10.03 -13.39
N LYS A 38 39.29 8.70 -13.27
CA LYS A 38 38.50 7.86 -14.18
C LYS A 38 36.99 7.93 -13.90
N GLY A 39 36.59 8.09 -12.63
CA GLY A 39 35.19 8.30 -12.25
C GLY A 39 34.27 7.13 -12.60
N SER A 40 34.69 5.89 -12.27
CA SER A 40 33.88 4.68 -12.47
C SER A 40 33.23 4.24 -11.17
N ARG A 41 31.89 4.07 -11.18
CA ARG A 41 31.11 3.60 -10.02
C ARG A 41 31.65 2.29 -9.45
N LYS A 42 32.14 1.37 -10.29
CA LYS A 42 32.60 0.04 -9.85
C LYS A 42 33.89 0.08 -9.03
N THR A 43 34.72 1.11 -9.21
CA THR A 43 36.07 1.15 -8.64
C THR A 43 36.27 2.30 -7.65
N ILE A 44 35.37 3.29 -7.63
CA ILE A 44 35.53 4.53 -6.84
C ILE A 44 35.27 4.35 -5.34
N GLY A 45 34.59 3.27 -4.94
CA GLY A 45 34.18 3.03 -3.54
C GLY A 45 35.34 3.12 -2.53
N PRO A 46 36.45 2.38 -2.71
CA PRO A 46 37.61 2.44 -1.82
C PRO A 46 38.19 3.86 -1.66
N ALA A 47 38.22 4.65 -2.74
CA ALA A 47 38.74 6.02 -2.69
C ALA A 47 37.85 6.94 -1.84
N ILE A 48 36.52 6.84 -2.01
CA ILE A 48 35.56 7.60 -1.20
C ILE A 48 35.67 7.19 0.27
N HIS A 49 35.79 5.88 0.53
CA HIS A 49 35.94 5.35 1.88
C HIS A 49 37.22 5.87 2.54
N ALA A 50 38.36 5.82 1.85
CA ALA A 50 39.64 6.31 2.37
C ALA A 50 39.62 7.81 2.69
N ILE A 51 38.96 8.63 1.86
CA ILE A 51 38.75 10.06 2.18
C ILE A 51 37.90 10.20 3.44
N ALA A 52 36.79 9.46 3.51
CA ALA A 52 35.83 9.55 4.60
C ALA A 52 36.39 9.07 5.96
N THR A 53 37.27 8.07 5.97
CA THR A 53 37.88 7.49 7.19
C THR A 53 39.29 8.00 7.47
N SER A 54 39.76 8.98 6.71
CA SER A 54 41.10 9.57 6.84
C SER A 54 41.40 10.21 8.20
N GLY A 55 40.37 10.58 8.97
CA GLY A 55 40.52 11.35 10.20
C GLY A 55 40.85 12.84 9.97
N SER A 56 40.97 13.28 8.72
CA SER A 56 41.27 14.67 8.35
C SER A 56 40.06 15.57 8.56
N SER A 57 40.27 16.75 9.13
CA SER A 57 39.22 17.79 9.23
C SER A 57 38.72 18.28 7.87
N LYS A 58 39.45 18.01 6.79
CA LYS A 58 39.14 18.44 5.41
C LYS A 58 38.30 17.42 4.63
N ALA A 59 38.15 16.19 5.13
CA ALA A 59 37.45 15.10 4.43
C ALA A 59 36.03 15.48 3.98
N GLN A 60 35.24 16.10 4.86
CA GLN A 60 33.88 16.57 4.54
C GLN A 60 33.91 17.60 3.39
N SER A 61 34.78 18.60 3.48
CA SER A 61 34.88 19.68 2.48
C SER A 61 35.27 19.14 1.10
N VAL A 62 36.16 18.15 1.05
CA VAL A 62 36.55 17.48 -0.21
C VAL A 62 35.37 16.75 -0.84
N LEU A 63 34.64 15.95 -0.06
CA LEU A 63 33.49 15.19 -0.53
C LEU A 63 32.34 16.12 -1.00
N GLU A 64 32.06 17.19 -0.26
CA GLU A 64 31.07 18.21 -0.64
C GLU A 64 31.45 18.92 -1.94
N THR A 65 32.71 19.35 -2.05
CA THR A 65 33.25 20.01 -3.25
C THR A 65 33.17 19.08 -4.47
N TRP A 66 33.46 17.79 -4.26
CA TRP A 66 33.37 16.79 -5.32
C TRP A 66 31.93 16.56 -5.76
N ALA A 67 31.00 16.39 -4.81
CA ALA A 67 29.57 16.24 -5.09
C ALA A 67 28.99 17.44 -5.84
N ALA A 68 29.44 18.66 -5.50
CA ALA A 68 29.06 19.93 -6.12
C ALA A 68 29.63 20.13 -7.55
N LYS A 69 30.55 19.25 -8.00
CA LYS A 69 31.29 19.35 -9.28
C LYS A 69 32.30 20.51 -9.31
N ASP A 70 32.71 20.99 -8.15
CA ASP A 70 33.67 22.08 -7.98
C ASP A 70 35.09 21.57 -7.66
N MET A 71 35.30 20.26 -7.73
CA MET A 71 36.61 19.62 -7.60
C MET A 71 37.30 19.56 -8.97
N TRP A 72 38.54 20.05 -9.02
CA TRP A 72 39.35 20.10 -10.24
C TRP A 72 40.72 19.46 -10.01
N MET A 73 41.20 18.75 -11.03
CA MET A 73 42.55 18.20 -11.05
C MET A 73 43.42 19.02 -12.01
N ARG A 74 44.57 19.48 -11.52
CA ARG A 74 45.58 20.14 -12.35
C ARG A 74 46.35 19.10 -13.15
N LYS A 75 46.46 19.28 -14.47
CA LYS A 75 47.05 18.28 -15.37
C LYS A 75 48.57 18.16 -15.25
N SER A 76 49.27 19.19 -14.77
CA SER A 76 50.73 19.22 -14.69
C SER A 76 51.30 18.29 -13.62
N ASP A 77 50.59 18.12 -12.51
CA ASP A 77 51.05 17.38 -11.33
C ASP A 77 50.00 16.40 -10.78
N GLY A 78 48.79 16.37 -11.34
CA GLY A 78 47.75 15.44 -10.89
C GLY A 78 47.05 15.84 -9.58
N MET A 79 47.38 17.01 -9.03
CA MET A 79 46.88 17.49 -7.75
C MET A 79 45.42 17.95 -7.85
N PHE A 80 44.63 17.71 -6.80
CA PHE A 80 43.22 18.08 -6.69
C PHE A 80 43.03 19.37 -5.90
N PHE A 81 42.05 20.19 -6.31
CA PHE A 81 41.80 21.52 -5.77
C PHE A 81 40.30 21.85 -5.80
N ILE A 82 39.90 22.82 -4.98
CA ILE A 82 38.63 23.53 -5.12
C ILE A 82 38.80 24.54 -6.26
N GLY A 83 37.95 24.48 -7.28
CA GLY A 83 38.04 25.39 -8.43
C GLY A 83 36.81 26.27 -8.56
N LYS A 84 36.99 27.59 -8.40
CA LYS A 84 35.94 28.60 -8.64
C LYS A 84 36.22 29.37 -9.93
N GLN A 85 35.20 29.62 -10.72
CA GLN A 85 35.35 30.38 -11.96
C GLN A 85 35.64 31.86 -11.62
N ALA A 86 36.70 32.42 -12.20
CA ALA A 86 37.02 33.85 -12.08
C ALA A 86 36.53 34.63 -13.30
N GLU A 87 36.95 34.22 -14.50
CA GLU A 87 36.52 34.82 -15.78
C GLU A 87 36.15 33.72 -16.79
N ALA A 88 35.86 34.09 -18.03
CA ALA A 88 35.55 33.12 -19.08
C ALA A 88 36.75 32.16 -19.30
N LYS A 89 36.56 30.88 -18.98
CA LYS A 89 37.55 29.79 -19.13
C LYS A 89 38.78 29.89 -18.22
N THR A 90 38.73 30.66 -17.13
CA THR A 90 39.78 30.68 -16.08
C THR A 90 39.20 30.31 -14.72
N TYR A 91 39.96 29.54 -13.94
CA TYR A 91 39.55 29.07 -12.61
C TYR A 91 40.64 29.39 -11.59
N VAL A 92 40.21 29.90 -10.43
CA VAL A 92 41.05 30.07 -9.26
C VAL A 92 41.04 28.75 -8.50
N LEU A 93 42.23 28.21 -8.23
CA LEU A 93 42.41 26.98 -7.47
C LEU A 93 42.77 27.28 -6.03
N THR A 94 42.05 26.67 -5.10
CA THR A 94 42.34 26.67 -3.67
C THR A 94 42.73 25.27 -3.23
N ASP A 95 43.81 25.18 -2.47
CA ASP A 95 44.32 23.94 -1.91
C ASP A 95 43.46 23.46 -0.72
N PHE A 96 43.19 22.16 -0.65
CA PHE A 96 42.30 21.59 0.37
C PHE A 96 42.90 21.63 1.78
N ASP A 97 44.21 21.41 1.91
CA ASP A 97 44.90 21.33 3.19
C ASP A 97 45.20 22.73 3.74
N SER A 98 45.88 23.56 2.94
CA SER A 98 46.30 24.90 3.36
C SER A 98 45.20 25.96 3.28
N GLY A 99 44.13 25.71 2.51
CA GLY A 99 43.07 26.70 2.24
C GLY A 99 43.53 27.93 1.47
N LYS A 100 44.79 27.97 1.00
CA LYS A 100 45.36 29.09 0.27
C LYS A 100 45.07 28.99 -1.22
N VAL A 101 44.90 30.15 -1.84
CA VAL A 101 44.79 30.25 -3.30
C VAL A 101 46.16 29.93 -3.90
N VAL A 102 46.20 28.91 -4.76
CA VAL A 102 47.40 28.44 -5.45
C VAL A 102 47.67 29.25 -6.71
N GLY A 103 46.61 29.79 -7.33
CA GLY A 103 46.70 30.66 -8.51
C GLY A 103 45.51 30.52 -9.45
N THR A 104 45.57 31.25 -10.55
CA THR A 104 44.55 31.26 -11.60
C THR A 104 45.06 30.47 -12.81
N PHE A 105 44.27 29.49 -13.27
CA PHE A 105 44.66 28.59 -14.34
C PHE A 105 43.63 28.56 -15.48
N PRO A 106 44.06 28.40 -16.74
CA PRO A 106 43.13 28.22 -17.85
C PRO A 106 42.46 26.85 -17.76
N LYS A 107 41.17 26.78 -18.12
CA LYS A 107 40.36 25.54 -18.09
C LYS A 107 41.01 24.37 -18.82
N GLN A 108 41.79 24.64 -19.87
CA GLN A 108 42.50 23.61 -20.64
C GLN A 108 43.58 22.87 -19.83
N ALA A 109 44.21 23.54 -18.85
CA ALA A 109 45.20 22.96 -17.95
C ALA A 109 44.57 22.14 -16.82
N LEU A 110 43.23 22.12 -16.72
CA LEU A 110 42.49 21.48 -15.65
C LEU A 110 41.57 20.39 -16.19
N LYS A 111 41.27 19.41 -15.32
CA LYS A 111 40.23 18.41 -15.54
C LYS A 111 39.18 18.56 -14.44
N GLN A 112 37.95 18.89 -14.81
CA GLN A 112 36.83 18.94 -13.87
C GLN A 112 36.39 17.53 -13.49
N LEU A 113 36.20 17.29 -12.19
CA LEU A 113 35.72 16.00 -11.68
C LEU A 113 34.20 16.09 -11.60
N LYS A 114 33.51 15.39 -12.51
CA LYS A 114 32.05 15.38 -12.59
C LYS A 114 31.50 14.02 -12.18
N PRO A 115 31.20 13.79 -10.90
CA PRO A 115 30.60 12.52 -10.48
C PRO A 115 29.23 12.35 -11.14
N ASN A 116 28.99 11.18 -11.71
CA ASN A 116 27.67 10.81 -12.23
C ASN A 116 26.67 10.58 -11.07
N SER A 117 25.40 10.32 -11.38
CA SER A 117 24.36 10.13 -10.36
C SER A 117 24.71 9.02 -9.34
N GLY A 118 25.32 7.92 -9.80
CA GLY A 118 25.72 6.81 -8.93
C GLY A 118 26.88 7.15 -7.99
N ILE A 119 27.89 7.87 -8.49
CA ILE A 119 29.04 8.31 -7.67
C ILE A 119 28.60 9.37 -6.66
N ARG A 120 27.71 10.30 -7.05
CA ARG A 120 27.11 11.26 -6.10
C ARG A 120 26.34 10.57 -4.98
N GLY A 121 25.66 9.45 -5.27
CA GLY A 121 25.03 8.62 -4.24
C GLY A 121 26.05 8.06 -3.23
N MET A 122 27.17 7.51 -3.72
CA MET A 122 28.25 7.00 -2.84
C MET A 122 28.92 8.09 -2.02
N ILE A 123 29.13 9.28 -2.60
CA ILE A 123 29.66 10.43 -1.87
C ILE A 123 28.66 10.89 -0.81
N GLY A 124 27.36 10.95 -1.14
CA GLY A 124 26.29 11.26 -0.20
C GLY A 124 26.27 10.29 0.98
N ALA A 125 26.37 8.98 0.72
CA ALA A 125 26.47 7.95 1.76
C ALA A 125 27.69 8.15 2.67
N ALA A 126 28.85 8.53 2.10
CA ALA A 126 30.04 8.83 2.88
C ALA A 126 29.97 10.15 3.66
N LEU A 127 29.16 11.10 3.20
CA LEU A 127 28.94 12.38 3.87
C LEU A 127 28.04 12.24 5.11
N VAL A 128 27.19 11.21 5.18
CA VAL A 128 26.26 10.96 6.28
C VAL A 128 26.93 11.08 7.65
N GLN A 129 28.09 10.45 7.84
CA GLN A 129 28.79 10.46 9.14
C GLN A 129 29.18 11.87 9.62
N PHE A 130 29.41 12.82 8.69
CA PHE A 130 29.70 14.21 9.02
C PHE A 130 28.42 15.02 9.23
N GLN A 131 27.39 14.74 8.42
CA GLN A 131 26.12 15.46 8.43
C GLN A 131 25.25 15.15 9.65
N LEU A 132 25.39 13.98 10.27
CA LEU A 132 24.58 13.55 11.42
C LEU A 132 24.69 14.45 12.66
N MET A 133 25.77 15.23 12.77
CA MET A 133 26.02 16.19 13.86
C MET A 133 26.18 17.62 13.34
N ASP A 134 25.80 17.89 12.08
CA ASP A 134 25.90 19.24 11.52
C ASP A 134 24.99 20.20 12.30
N PRO A 135 25.43 21.45 12.59
CA PRO A 135 24.58 22.45 13.22
C PRO A 135 23.24 22.69 12.49
N ASP A 136 23.23 22.54 11.16
CA ASP A 136 22.05 22.70 10.31
C ASP A 136 21.12 21.48 10.41
N LYS A 137 19.85 21.74 10.80
CA LYS A 137 18.81 20.72 10.93
C LYS A 137 18.51 20.02 9.60
N ASP A 138 18.49 20.76 8.49
CA ASP A 138 18.11 20.20 7.19
C ASP A 138 19.16 19.20 6.70
N LYS A 139 20.45 19.49 6.94
CA LYS A 139 21.53 18.54 6.65
C LYS A 139 21.46 17.29 7.52
N ARG A 140 21.10 17.42 8.80
CA ARG A 140 20.86 16.25 9.66
C ARG A 140 19.70 15.42 9.11
N GLN A 141 18.61 16.05 8.69
CA GLN A 141 17.46 15.37 8.06
C GLN A 141 17.86 14.63 6.78
N ASP A 142 18.62 15.27 5.88
CA ASP A 142 19.11 14.69 4.64
C ASP A 142 20.01 13.45 4.89
N ALA A 143 20.82 13.49 5.95
CA ALA A 143 21.62 12.35 6.39
C ALA A 143 20.74 11.17 6.80
N LEU A 144 19.69 11.40 7.58
CA LEU A 144 18.74 10.34 8.00
C LEU A 144 17.96 9.77 6.80
N THR A 145 17.53 10.62 5.87
CA THR A 145 16.87 10.19 4.63
C THR A 145 17.81 9.35 3.75
N SER A 146 19.10 9.69 3.74
CA SER A 146 20.11 8.91 3.01
C SER A 146 20.31 7.52 3.64
N ILE A 147 20.41 7.43 4.98
CA ILE A 147 20.47 6.15 5.70
C ILE A 147 19.24 5.29 5.42
N GLN A 148 18.04 5.88 5.43
CA GLN A 148 16.80 5.16 5.19
C GLN A 148 16.73 4.58 3.76
N ARG A 149 17.33 5.26 2.79
CA ARG A 149 17.32 4.85 1.38
C ARG A 149 18.34 3.77 1.06
N ASP A 150 19.54 3.86 1.62
CA ASP A 150 20.66 2.95 1.34
C ASP A 150 21.39 2.62 2.67
N PRO A 151 20.79 1.73 3.49
CA PRO A 151 21.34 1.41 4.80
C PRO A 151 22.65 0.61 4.65
N ALA A 152 23.64 0.93 5.47
CA ALA A 152 24.95 0.28 5.43
C ALA A 152 25.56 0.13 6.84
N ALA A 153 26.30 -0.95 7.05
CA ALA A 153 26.98 -1.24 8.32
C ALA A 153 27.88 -0.09 8.82
N ALA A 154 28.58 0.59 7.90
CA ALA A 154 29.47 1.70 8.23
C ALA A 154 28.75 2.92 8.86
N MET A 155 27.44 3.04 8.67
CA MET A 155 26.66 4.17 9.19
C MET A 155 26.19 3.95 10.64
N LEU A 156 26.23 2.71 11.16
CA LEU A 156 25.68 2.38 12.48
C LEU A 156 26.41 3.10 13.62
N ALA A 157 27.74 3.04 13.64
CA ALA A 157 28.53 3.66 14.70
C ALA A 157 28.40 5.21 14.73
N PRO A 158 28.55 5.93 13.59
CA PRO A 158 28.29 7.37 13.55
C PRO A 158 26.85 7.74 13.95
N LEU A 159 25.85 6.95 13.53
CA LEU A 159 24.46 7.18 13.89
C LEU A 159 24.24 7.05 15.40
N ARG A 160 24.76 5.98 16.02
CA ARG A 160 24.67 5.74 17.47
C ARG A 160 25.31 6.87 18.28
N ALA A 161 26.47 7.37 17.83
CA ALA A 161 27.14 8.51 18.46
C ALA A 161 26.34 9.82 18.36
N SER A 162 25.57 10.01 17.28
CA SER A 162 24.82 11.24 17.02
C SER A 162 23.49 11.39 17.80
N ILE A 163 23.01 10.35 18.49
CA ILE A 163 21.70 10.34 19.16
C ILE A 163 21.69 11.18 20.44
N ALA A 164 22.75 11.06 21.25
CA ALA A 164 22.79 11.70 22.56
C ALA A 164 22.79 13.24 22.47
N GLY A 165 23.45 13.78 21.44
CA GLY A 165 23.55 15.21 21.17
C GLY A 165 22.43 15.80 20.31
N GLU A 166 21.39 15.04 19.93
CA GLU A 166 20.28 15.59 19.15
C GLU A 166 19.26 16.31 20.05
N GLU A 167 19.02 17.59 19.72
CA GLU A 167 18.09 18.46 20.44
C GLU A 167 16.65 18.36 19.88
N ASP A 168 16.49 18.13 18.58
CA ASP A 168 15.16 18.03 17.96
C ASP A 168 14.51 16.66 18.27
N ALA A 169 13.35 16.68 18.92
CA ALA A 169 12.66 15.47 19.35
C ALA A 169 12.25 14.55 18.17
N GLY A 170 11.91 15.13 17.02
CA GLY A 170 11.52 14.39 15.82
C GLY A 170 12.72 13.67 15.20
N LEU A 171 13.81 14.40 14.95
CA LEU A 171 15.06 13.82 14.44
C LEU A 171 15.65 12.79 15.40
N LYS A 172 15.55 13.02 16.71
CA LYS A 172 16.02 12.07 17.72
C LYS A 172 15.27 10.75 17.66
N SER A 173 13.94 10.80 17.55
CA SER A 173 13.10 9.61 17.35
C SER A 173 13.46 8.88 16.05
N GLN A 174 13.65 9.63 14.95
CA GLN A 174 14.04 9.06 13.66
C GLN A 174 15.43 8.40 13.72
N LYS A 175 16.42 9.06 14.36
CA LYS A 175 17.76 8.49 14.59
C LYS A 175 17.70 7.19 15.39
N GLN A 176 16.94 7.18 16.49
CA GLN A 176 16.75 6.01 17.32
C GLN A 176 16.04 4.87 16.59
N ARG A 177 15.10 5.17 15.68
CA ARG A 177 14.48 4.15 14.83
C ARG A 177 15.47 3.56 13.83
N LEU A 178 16.18 4.41 13.09
CA LEU A 178 17.17 3.98 12.10
C LEU A 178 18.31 3.20 12.74
N GLU A 179 18.76 3.60 13.94
CA GLU A 179 19.81 2.89 14.68
C GLU A 179 19.39 1.47 15.03
N ARG A 180 18.14 1.26 15.46
CA ARG A 180 17.61 -0.09 15.69
C ARG A 180 17.52 -0.90 14.40
N LEU A 181 17.01 -0.30 13.32
CA LEU A 181 16.93 -0.98 12.01
C LEU A 181 18.33 -1.41 11.51
N LEU A 182 19.33 -0.52 11.61
CA LEU A 182 20.71 -0.84 11.25
C LEU A 182 21.32 -1.87 12.22
N THR A 183 20.96 -1.83 13.50
CA THR A 183 21.39 -2.84 14.48
C THR A 183 20.89 -4.22 14.05
N ILE A 184 19.59 -4.36 13.76
CA ILE A 184 18.98 -5.61 13.27
C ILE A 184 19.72 -6.16 12.04
N GLY A 185 20.02 -5.29 11.08
CA GLY A 185 20.63 -5.69 9.80
C GLY A 185 22.15 -5.95 9.84
N TYR A 186 22.91 -5.24 10.69
CA TYR A 186 24.37 -5.16 10.52
C TYR A 186 25.21 -5.24 11.80
N ASP A 187 24.62 -5.21 13.00
CA ASP A 187 25.42 -5.30 14.23
C ASP A 187 26.14 -6.66 14.31
N GLN A 188 27.30 -6.71 14.95
CA GLN A 188 28.06 -7.96 15.12
C GLN A 188 27.61 -8.72 16.37
N ASP A 189 27.01 -8.03 17.34
CA ASP A 189 26.47 -8.67 18.53
C ASP A 189 25.06 -9.22 18.28
N THR A 190 24.98 -10.54 18.14
CA THR A 190 23.72 -11.29 18.03
C THR A 190 22.70 -10.91 19.10
N LYS A 191 23.12 -10.66 20.35
CA LYS A 191 22.19 -10.31 21.44
C LYS A 191 21.59 -8.92 21.24
N ALA A 192 22.40 -7.95 20.80
CA ALA A 192 21.93 -6.62 20.46
C ALA A 192 20.93 -6.66 19.30
N ARG A 193 21.18 -7.50 18.28
CA ARG A 193 20.26 -7.71 17.16
C ARG A 193 18.93 -8.29 17.63
N VAL A 194 18.95 -9.37 18.42
CA VAL A 194 17.74 -10.01 18.95
C VAL A 194 16.94 -9.02 19.80
N ALA A 195 17.59 -8.28 20.70
CA ALA A 195 16.93 -7.27 21.52
C ALA A 195 16.26 -6.17 20.67
N ALA A 196 16.92 -5.70 19.62
CA ALA A 196 16.35 -4.72 18.70
C ALA A 196 15.13 -5.26 17.94
N ILE A 197 15.17 -6.53 17.50
CA ILE A 197 14.03 -7.20 16.85
C ILE A 197 12.83 -7.29 17.81
N GLU A 198 13.08 -7.72 19.06
CA GLU A 198 12.03 -7.88 20.07
C GLU A 198 11.39 -6.53 20.45
N GLU A 199 12.19 -5.49 20.64
CA GLU A 199 11.71 -4.13 20.92
C GLU A 199 10.84 -3.60 19.78
N MET A 200 11.22 -3.89 18.53
CA MET A 200 10.49 -3.43 17.34
C MET A 200 9.35 -4.38 16.89
N SER A 201 9.14 -5.51 17.55
CA SER A 201 8.11 -6.51 17.17
C SER A 201 6.66 -5.98 17.22
N GLY A 202 6.44 -4.82 17.83
CA GLY A 202 5.17 -4.11 17.85
C GLY A 202 4.90 -3.20 16.65
N ASP A 203 5.93 -2.91 15.85
CA ASP A 203 5.91 -1.91 14.81
C ASP A 203 5.37 -2.45 13.48
N LEU A 204 4.52 -1.68 12.80
CA LEU A 204 3.86 -2.10 11.54
C LEU A 204 4.52 -1.50 10.30
N GLY A 205 5.60 -0.73 10.49
CA GLY A 205 6.34 -0.04 9.45
C GLY A 205 6.79 -0.96 8.33
N LEU A 206 6.79 -0.43 7.11
CA LEU A 206 7.28 -1.14 5.93
C LEU A 206 8.81 -1.32 5.96
N ASP A 207 9.51 -0.38 6.58
CA ASP A 207 10.97 -0.38 6.77
C ASP A 207 11.47 -1.51 7.67
N LEU A 208 10.78 -1.79 8.79
CA LEU A 208 11.10 -2.92 9.65
C LEU A 208 10.93 -4.24 8.90
N ARG A 209 9.81 -4.41 8.17
CA ARG A 209 9.59 -5.63 7.36
C ARG A 209 10.65 -5.79 6.28
N ALA A 210 11.05 -4.69 5.63
CA ALA A 210 12.14 -4.69 4.66
C ALA A 210 13.49 -5.08 5.28
N THR A 211 13.70 -4.78 6.58
CA THR A 211 14.91 -5.16 7.32
C THR A 211 14.87 -6.62 7.79
N LEU A 212 13.71 -7.14 8.21
CA LEU A 212 13.54 -8.50 8.72
C LEU A 212 13.47 -9.56 7.60
N ASN A 213 12.85 -9.25 6.47
CA ASN A 213 12.64 -10.22 5.37
C ASN A 213 13.95 -10.85 4.84
N PRO A 214 15.05 -10.08 4.62
CA PRO A 214 16.33 -10.67 4.23
C PRO A 214 16.90 -11.67 5.22
N LEU A 215 16.64 -11.49 6.53
CA LEU A 215 17.16 -12.38 7.59
C LEU A 215 16.50 -13.77 7.54
N VAL A 216 15.25 -13.84 7.08
CA VAL A 216 14.51 -15.10 6.96
C VAL A 216 14.46 -15.62 5.52
N ALA A 217 15.16 -14.96 4.59
CA ALA A 217 15.27 -15.42 3.22
C ALA A 217 16.04 -16.74 3.18
N THR A 218 15.52 -17.70 2.44
CA THR A 218 16.13 -19.02 2.30
C THR A 218 16.81 -19.18 0.95
N THR A 219 17.90 -19.94 0.95
CA THR A 219 18.59 -20.39 -0.25
C THR A 219 18.68 -21.91 -0.22
N ARG A 220 18.41 -22.54 -1.36
CA ARG A 220 18.50 -23.98 -1.50
C ARG A 220 19.95 -24.39 -1.64
N GLY A 221 20.38 -25.30 -0.78
CA GLY A 221 21.70 -25.89 -0.75
C GLY A 221 21.67 -27.39 -0.98
N VAL A 222 22.84 -27.92 -1.28
CA VAL A 222 23.10 -29.36 -1.42
C VAL A 222 24.47 -29.68 -0.83
N ALA A 223 24.56 -30.79 -0.10
CA ALA A 223 25.80 -31.28 0.50
C ALA A 223 25.95 -32.78 0.30
N LEU A 224 27.18 -33.26 0.19
CA LEU A 224 27.47 -34.70 0.10
C LEU A 224 27.37 -35.33 1.50
N GLY A 225 26.55 -36.36 1.64
CA GLY A 225 26.41 -37.10 2.91
C GLY A 225 25.62 -36.37 3.99
N GLU A 226 26.24 -35.40 4.68
CA GLU A 226 25.63 -34.68 5.80
C GLU A 226 25.64 -33.16 5.59
N ILE A 227 24.71 -32.46 6.23
CA ILE A 227 24.62 -30.99 6.17
C ILE A 227 25.75 -30.39 7.02
N PRO A 228 26.45 -29.34 6.55
CA PRO A 228 27.45 -28.64 7.34
C PRO A 228 26.87 -28.07 8.65
N LYS A 229 27.64 -28.17 9.74
CA LYS A 229 27.18 -27.80 11.11
C LYS A 229 27.07 -26.29 11.35
N ASP A 230 27.69 -25.50 10.48
CA ASP A 230 27.74 -24.04 10.49
C ASP A 230 26.59 -23.39 9.72
N VAL A 231 25.72 -24.20 9.10
CA VAL A 231 24.59 -23.72 8.32
C VAL A 231 23.34 -23.63 9.18
N ASN A 232 22.67 -22.48 9.13
CA ASN A 232 21.36 -22.28 9.74
C ASN A 232 20.27 -22.89 8.84
N ILE A 233 19.80 -24.08 9.20
CA ILE A 233 18.86 -24.86 8.38
C ILE A 233 17.42 -24.36 8.59
N ALA A 234 16.75 -24.01 7.50
CA ALA A 234 15.33 -23.67 7.48
C ALA A 234 14.45 -24.91 7.34
N THR A 235 14.77 -25.80 6.40
CA THR A 235 13.97 -27.00 6.11
C THR A 235 14.82 -28.08 5.45
N HIS A 236 14.63 -29.34 5.86
CA HIS A 236 15.19 -30.49 5.16
C HIS A 236 14.30 -30.86 3.98
N LEU A 237 14.89 -31.04 2.80
CA LEU A 237 14.15 -31.36 1.58
C LEU A 237 14.36 -32.83 1.24
N THR A 238 13.26 -33.57 1.16
CA THR A 238 13.27 -34.97 0.76
C THR A 238 12.90 -35.07 -0.73
N PRO A 239 13.80 -35.58 -1.59
CA PRO A 239 13.48 -35.85 -2.99
C PRO A 239 12.27 -36.78 -3.12
N GLY A 240 11.34 -36.45 -4.01
CA GLY A 240 10.11 -37.22 -4.24
C GLY A 240 8.92 -36.80 -3.38
N SER A 241 9.04 -35.72 -2.61
CA SER A 241 7.91 -35.09 -1.92
C SER A 241 7.12 -34.15 -2.83
N ASP A 242 5.88 -33.82 -2.46
CA ASP A 242 5.04 -32.87 -3.22
C ASP A 242 5.70 -31.49 -3.39
N ALA A 243 6.54 -31.08 -2.44
CA ALA A 243 7.25 -29.80 -2.47
C ALA A 243 8.62 -29.85 -3.18
N PHE A 244 9.18 -31.05 -3.41
CA PHE A 244 10.47 -31.24 -4.05
C PHE A 244 10.51 -32.59 -4.78
N THR A 245 10.08 -32.56 -6.05
CA THR A 245 9.97 -33.76 -6.86
C THR A 245 11.35 -34.37 -7.15
N THR A 246 11.39 -35.67 -7.44
CA THR A 246 12.61 -36.37 -7.83
C THR A 246 13.28 -35.72 -9.05
N GLU A 247 12.46 -35.22 -9.97
CA GLU A 247 12.90 -34.50 -11.16
C GLU A 247 13.59 -33.17 -10.80
N ASP A 248 12.94 -32.34 -9.97
CA ASP A 248 13.50 -31.07 -9.52
C ASP A 248 14.80 -31.26 -8.74
N ALA A 249 14.87 -32.31 -7.92
CA ALA A 249 16.05 -32.65 -7.13
C ALA A 249 17.23 -33.04 -8.02
N TYR A 250 16.99 -33.88 -9.04
CA TYR A 250 18.04 -34.29 -9.96
C TYR A 250 18.51 -33.12 -10.82
N ASP A 251 17.59 -32.31 -11.35
CA ASP A 251 17.95 -31.11 -12.11
C ASP A 251 18.73 -30.10 -11.27
N PHE A 252 18.46 -30.02 -9.96
CA PHE A 252 19.22 -29.21 -9.04
C PHE A 252 20.69 -29.68 -8.96
N LEU A 253 20.94 -30.99 -8.88
CA LEU A 253 22.31 -31.54 -8.93
C LEU A 253 23.01 -31.22 -10.25
N VAL A 254 22.30 -31.38 -11.38
CA VAL A 254 22.86 -31.11 -12.72
C VAL A 254 23.27 -29.64 -12.85
N ARG A 255 22.44 -28.69 -12.39
CA ARG A 255 22.76 -27.25 -12.42
C ARG A 255 24.01 -26.88 -11.62
N HIS A 256 24.29 -27.63 -10.55
CA HIS A 256 25.49 -27.47 -9.72
C HIS A 256 26.67 -28.32 -10.20
N ALA A 257 26.56 -28.98 -11.36
CA ALA A 257 27.54 -29.90 -11.91
C ALA A 257 27.89 -31.07 -10.97
N LEU A 258 26.96 -31.49 -10.12
CA LEU A 258 27.10 -32.60 -9.16
C LEU A 258 26.56 -33.94 -9.71
N ALA A 259 25.82 -33.90 -10.80
CA ALA A 259 25.31 -35.06 -11.52
C ALA A 259 25.33 -34.80 -13.05
N PRO A 260 25.48 -35.85 -13.88
CA PRO A 260 25.45 -35.71 -15.34
C PRO A 260 24.06 -35.27 -15.84
N PRO A 261 23.98 -34.42 -16.87
CA PRO A 261 22.68 -34.04 -17.44
C PRO A 261 21.99 -35.24 -18.09
N ARG A 262 20.66 -35.29 -17.96
CA ARG A 262 19.83 -36.28 -18.65
C ARG A 262 19.95 -36.05 -20.16
N VAL A 263 20.15 -37.12 -20.93
CA VAL A 263 20.19 -37.03 -22.40
C VAL A 263 18.78 -36.75 -22.89
N SER A 264 18.57 -35.60 -23.53
CA SER A 264 17.26 -35.27 -24.09
C SER A 264 16.92 -36.18 -25.28
N ARG A 265 15.63 -36.35 -25.59
CA ARG A 265 15.20 -37.09 -26.79
C ARG A 265 15.78 -36.51 -28.07
N GLY A 266 16.02 -35.20 -28.12
CA GLY A 266 16.63 -34.52 -29.26
C GLY A 266 18.11 -34.87 -29.40
N ASP A 267 18.86 -34.78 -28.30
CA ASP A 267 20.30 -35.07 -28.27
C ASP A 267 20.57 -36.54 -28.56
N MET A 268 19.74 -37.44 -28.01
CA MET A 268 19.81 -38.87 -28.32
C MET A 268 19.63 -39.14 -29.82
N ARG A 269 18.64 -38.49 -30.46
CA ARG A 269 18.42 -38.64 -31.90
C ARG A 269 19.55 -38.05 -32.73
N ALA A 270 20.08 -36.89 -32.33
CA ALA A 270 21.21 -36.26 -33.01
C ALA A 270 22.48 -37.13 -32.91
N ALA A 271 22.75 -37.69 -31.72
CA ALA A 271 23.85 -38.60 -31.48
C ALA A 271 23.71 -39.91 -32.29
N LEU A 272 22.51 -40.51 -32.31
CA LEU A 272 22.24 -41.69 -33.13
C LEU A 272 22.39 -41.41 -34.63
N THR A 273 21.97 -40.23 -35.08
CA THR A 273 22.07 -39.81 -36.49
C THR A 273 23.51 -39.55 -36.92
N SER A 274 24.32 -38.98 -36.02
CA SER A 274 25.74 -38.69 -36.27
C SER A 274 26.62 -39.94 -36.26
N ASN A 275 26.12 -41.06 -35.72
CA ASN A 275 26.83 -42.34 -35.61
C ASN A 275 26.16 -43.45 -36.44
N ILE A 276 25.54 -43.09 -37.57
CA ILE A 276 25.04 -44.07 -38.54
C ILE A 276 26.20 -44.58 -39.38
N ASP A 277 26.46 -45.88 -39.34
CA ASP A 277 27.41 -46.57 -40.22
C ASP A 277 26.72 -47.77 -40.89
N GLY A 278 26.86 -47.90 -42.21
CA GLY A 278 26.25 -48.99 -42.98
C GLY A 278 24.73 -49.16 -42.79
N GLY A 279 23.97 -48.07 -42.53
CA GLY A 279 22.52 -48.12 -42.30
C GLY A 279 22.10 -48.61 -40.90
N HIS A 280 23.05 -48.71 -39.98
CA HIS A 280 22.84 -49.09 -38.58
C HIS A 280 23.34 -47.98 -37.65
N ALA A 281 22.73 -47.83 -36.48
CA ALA A 281 23.25 -47.01 -35.38
C ALA A 281 23.33 -47.87 -34.13
N GLY A 282 24.50 -47.97 -33.49
CA GLY A 282 24.72 -48.84 -32.33
C GLY A 282 24.38 -50.32 -32.61
N GLY A 283 24.62 -50.80 -33.83
CA GLY A 283 24.31 -52.17 -34.25
C GLY A 283 22.82 -52.44 -34.55
N ILE A 284 21.93 -51.46 -34.43
CA ILE A 284 20.49 -51.61 -34.73
C ILE A 284 20.18 -50.95 -36.09
N PRO A 285 19.45 -51.61 -37.01
CA PRO A 285 19.05 -51.02 -38.28
C PRO A 285 18.20 -49.75 -38.07
N VAL A 286 18.49 -48.68 -38.82
CA VAL A 286 17.80 -47.38 -38.67
C VAL A 286 16.27 -47.51 -38.78
N VAL A 287 15.77 -48.45 -39.60
CA VAL A 287 14.34 -48.74 -39.78
C VAL A 287 13.66 -49.23 -38.49
N GLN A 288 14.41 -49.84 -37.57
CA GLN A 288 13.90 -50.35 -36.28
C GLN A 288 13.95 -49.31 -35.15
N LEU A 289 14.50 -48.11 -35.38
CA LEU A 289 14.59 -47.01 -34.39
C LEU A 289 13.31 -46.16 -34.28
N ASN A 290 12.17 -46.72 -34.65
CA ASN A 290 10.86 -46.07 -34.62
C ASN A 290 10.24 -46.03 -33.20
N THR A 291 10.78 -46.79 -32.24
CA THR A 291 10.35 -46.79 -30.83
C THR A 291 11.40 -46.20 -29.90
N ASP A 292 10.97 -45.61 -28.78
CA ASP A 292 11.90 -45.09 -27.76
C ASP A 292 12.79 -46.20 -27.19
N ALA A 293 12.24 -47.40 -26.97
CA ALA A 293 13.00 -48.55 -26.47
C ALA A 293 14.09 -49.03 -27.45
N ALA A 294 13.87 -48.96 -28.76
CA ALA A 294 14.89 -49.29 -29.75
C ALA A 294 16.00 -48.21 -29.80
N ARG A 295 15.61 -46.91 -29.72
CA ARG A 295 16.57 -45.79 -29.65
C ARG A 295 17.45 -45.84 -28.41
N SER A 296 16.88 -46.09 -27.23
CA SER A 296 17.65 -46.21 -25.99
C SER A 296 18.63 -47.39 -26.03
N ARG A 297 18.26 -48.52 -26.63
CA ARG A 297 19.16 -49.68 -26.80
C ARG A 297 20.30 -49.41 -27.77
N ALA A 298 20.02 -48.79 -28.92
CA ALA A 298 21.06 -48.38 -29.86
C ALA A 298 22.02 -47.36 -29.23
N TYR A 299 21.48 -46.40 -28.47
CA TYR A 299 22.28 -45.41 -27.78
C TYR A 299 23.16 -46.04 -26.69
N ALA A 300 22.62 -46.97 -25.90
CA ALA A 300 23.39 -47.72 -24.90
C ALA A 300 24.55 -48.51 -25.52
N ALA A 301 24.33 -49.17 -26.67
CA ALA A 301 25.39 -49.89 -27.39
C ALA A 301 26.50 -48.94 -27.89
N LEU A 302 26.14 -47.75 -28.38
CA LEU A 302 27.13 -46.72 -28.73
C LEU A 302 27.87 -46.17 -27.51
N ALA A 303 27.22 -46.12 -26.34
CA ALA A 303 27.85 -45.68 -25.11
C ALA A 303 28.85 -46.72 -24.58
N GLU A 304 28.52 -48.01 -24.64
CA GLU A 304 29.44 -49.12 -24.32
C GLU A 304 30.67 -49.14 -25.24
N ALA A 305 30.48 -48.79 -26.51
CA ALA A 305 31.57 -48.64 -27.47
C ALA A 305 32.42 -47.35 -27.27
N GLY A 306 32.06 -46.49 -26.32
CA GLY A 306 32.77 -45.23 -26.03
C GLY A 306 32.52 -44.10 -27.04
N THR A 307 31.58 -44.28 -27.97
CA THR A 307 31.26 -43.31 -29.04
C THR A 307 30.31 -42.19 -28.59
N VAL A 308 29.50 -42.40 -27.57
CA VAL A 308 28.59 -41.39 -26.99
C VAL A 308 28.61 -41.46 -25.45
N PRO A 309 28.21 -40.39 -24.72
CA PRO A 309 28.12 -40.43 -23.26
C PRO A 309 27.13 -41.49 -22.76
N ALA A 310 27.41 -42.09 -21.60
CA ALA A 310 26.52 -43.07 -20.95
C ALA A 310 25.11 -42.50 -20.71
N LEU A 311 24.10 -43.34 -20.91
CA LEU A 311 22.72 -42.98 -20.59
C LEU A 311 22.54 -42.99 -19.08
N VAL A 312 22.06 -41.87 -18.52
CA VAL A 312 21.64 -41.82 -17.12
C VAL A 312 20.39 -42.67 -16.93
N THR A 313 20.50 -43.74 -16.14
CA THR A 313 19.36 -44.61 -15.79
C THR A 313 18.63 -44.11 -14.55
N GLN A 314 17.44 -44.64 -14.27
CA GLN A 314 16.72 -44.33 -13.04
C GLN A 314 17.52 -44.77 -11.79
N ALA A 315 18.25 -45.88 -11.87
CA ALA A 315 19.12 -46.32 -10.79
C ALA A 315 20.28 -45.34 -10.55
N ASP A 316 20.82 -44.72 -11.61
CA ASP A 316 21.85 -43.68 -11.48
C ASP A 316 21.29 -42.39 -10.86
N ILE A 317 20.03 -42.04 -11.19
CA ILE A 317 19.30 -40.92 -10.57
C ILE A 317 19.10 -41.19 -9.08
N ASP A 318 18.58 -42.37 -8.72
CA ASP A 318 18.29 -42.73 -7.34
C ASP A 318 19.59 -42.81 -6.51
N ALA A 319 20.67 -43.35 -7.08
CA ALA A 319 21.98 -43.39 -6.45
C ALA A 319 22.58 -41.99 -6.26
N ALA A 320 22.46 -41.10 -7.25
CA ALA A 320 22.90 -39.72 -7.13
C ALA A 320 22.09 -38.97 -6.05
N LEU A 321 20.77 -39.11 -6.04
CA LEU A 321 19.91 -38.47 -5.05
C LEU A 321 20.15 -39.01 -3.62
N ALA A 322 20.49 -40.29 -3.48
CA ALA A 322 20.82 -40.88 -2.18
C ALA A 322 22.19 -40.42 -1.63
N ALA A 323 23.11 -39.98 -2.50
CA ALA A 323 24.43 -39.51 -2.09
C ALA A 323 24.43 -38.08 -1.51
N TYR A 324 23.42 -37.27 -1.87
CA TYR A 324 23.34 -35.87 -1.50
C TYR A 324 22.16 -35.57 -0.58
N VAL A 325 22.36 -34.63 0.34
CA VAL A 325 21.29 -34.08 1.17
C VAL A 325 20.95 -32.69 0.68
N PHE A 326 19.65 -32.44 0.56
CA PHE A 326 19.09 -31.16 0.12
C PHE A 326 18.45 -30.44 1.29
N PHE A 327 18.67 -29.13 1.37
CA PHE A 327 18.17 -28.31 2.44
C PHE A 327 17.93 -26.89 1.96
N ASP A 328 17.00 -26.20 2.59
CA ASP A 328 16.90 -24.75 2.50
C ASP A 328 17.60 -24.18 3.75
N SER A 329 18.51 -23.22 3.55
CA SER A 329 19.26 -22.54 4.60
C SER A 329 18.92 -21.07 4.65
N TYR A 330 18.85 -20.48 5.84
CA TYR A 330 18.65 -19.05 5.99
C TYR A 330 19.90 -18.29 5.55
N ALA A 331 19.71 -17.10 4.96
CA ALA A 331 20.79 -16.18 4.67
C ALA A 331 21.49 -15.69 5.95
N GLU A 332 20.75 -15.61 7.06
CA GLU A 332 21.29 -15.32 8.38
C GLU A 332 21.85 -16.58 9.06
N THR A 333 23.13 -16.49 9.46
CA THR A 333 23.86 -17.58 10.11
C THR A 333 23.43 -17.86 11.54
N SER A 334 22.93 -16.87 12.27
CA SER A 334 22.49 -17.04 13.66
C SER A 334 21.05 -17.56 13.76
N ASP A 335 20.87 -18.73 14.38
CA ASP A 335 19.53 -19.27 14.67
C ASP A 335 18.71 -18.37 15.61
N GLU A 336 19.35 -17.75 16.60
CA GLU A 336 18.68 -16.84 17.55
C GLU A 336 18.06 -15.63 16.84
N VAL A 337 18.82 -15.00 15.93
CA VAL A 337 18.36 -13.84 15.15
C VAL A 337 17.24 -14.23 14.20
N THR A 338 17.39 -15.35 13.48
CA THR A 338 16.35 -15.83 12.56
C THR A 338 15.08 -16.18 13.30
N THR A 339 15.17 -16.81 14.48
CA THR A 339 14.01 -17.14 15.30
C THR A 339 13.31 -15.89 15.83
N ALA A 340 14.06 -14.90 16.31
CA ALA A 340 13.50 -13.59 16.68
C ALA A 340 12.81 -12.91 15.49
N ALA A 341 13.44 -12.89 14.32
CA ALA A 341 12.91 -12.26 13.11
C ALA A 341 11.61 -12.94 12.62
N ARG A 342 11.55 -14.27 12.63
CA ARG A 342 10.33 -15.03 12.27
C ARG A 342 9.18 -14.72 13.24
N ASN A 343 9.46 -14.71 14.55
CA ASN A 343 8.46 -14.40 15.57
C ASN A 343 7.94 -12.98 15.42
N ALA A 344 8.83 -12.01 15.18
CA ALA A 344 8.46 -10.62 14.91
C ALA A 344 7.61 -10.51 13.64
N LEU A 345 8.03 -11.09 12.51
CA LEU A 345 7.26 -11.08 11.26
C LEU A 345 5.88 -11.71 11.41
N LYS A 346 5.75 -12.80 12.17
CA LYS A 346 4.45 -13.44 12.47
C LYS A 346 3.55 -12.53 13.29
N SER A 347 4.08 -11.89 14.34
CA SER A 347 3.37 -10.92 15.17
C SER A 347 2.91 -9.70 14.34
N ILE A 348 3.81 -9.15 13.53
CA ILE A 348 3.53 -8.03 12.63
C ILE A 348 2.45 -8.43 11.63
N GLY A 349 2.56 -9.59 10.99
CA GLY A 349 1.55 -10.10 10.04
C GLY A 349 0.17 -10.22 10.66
N LEU A 350 0.07 -10.75 11.89
CA LEU A 350 -1.19 -10.83 12.63
C LEU A 350 -1.77 -9.44 12.91
N LYS A 351 -0.95 -8.51 13.41
CA LYS A 351 -1.38 -7.13 13.70
C LYS A 351 -1.77 -6.37 12.44
N VAL A 352 -1.02 -6.52 11.34
CA VAL A 352 -1.38 -5.94 10.04
C VAL A 352 -2.72 -6.50 9.57
N GLY A 353 -2.93 -7.82 9.66
CA GLY A 353 -4.21 -8.44 9.30
C GLY A 353 -5.39 -7.93 10.13
N VAL A 354 -5.20 -7.77 11.45
CA VAL A 354 -6.22 -7.17 12.33
C VAL A 354 -6.51 -5.71 11.93
N ASN A 355 -5.48 -4.92 11.65
CA ASN A 355 -5.65 -3.53 11.22
C ASN A 355 -6.34 -3.42 9.86
N GLN A 356 -6.00 -4.28 8.90
CA GLN A 356 -6.68 -4.35 7.60
C GLN A 356 -8.16 -4.74 7.77
N ALA A 357 -8.46 -5.68 8.67
CA ALA A 357 -9.85 -6.04 8.96
C ALA A 357 -10.63 -4.89 9.62
N LEU A 358 -9.98 -4.12 10.51
CA LEU A 358 -10.56 -2.91 11.11
C LEU A 358 -10.83 -1.84 10.05
N ASP A 359 -9.87 -1.57 9.18
CA ASP A 359 -10.01 -0.60 8.08
C ASP A 359 -11.16 -1.01 7.13
N LEU A 360 -11.19 -2.27 6.71
CA LEU A 360 -12.28 -2.83 5.91
C LEU A 360 -13.65 -2.71 6.59
N THR A 361 -13.70 -2.92 7.91
CA THR A 361 -14.93 -2.80 8.71
C THR A 361 -15.40 -1.35 8.78
N LEU A 362 -14.49 -0.40 8.98
CA LEU A 362 -14.79 1.03 8.97
C LEU A 362 -15.30 1.48 7.60
N ASP A 363 -14.70 0.97 6.54
CA ASP A 363 -15.10 1.21 5.15
C ASP A 363 -16.48 0.64 4.83
N ALA A 364 -16.74 -0.59 5.26
CA ALA A 364 -18.06 -1.23 5.17
C ALA A 364 -19.12 -0.46 5.94
N LEU A 365 -18.80 0.01 7.15
CA LEU A 365 -19.70 0.78 7.99
C LEU A 365 -20.04 2.15 7.38
N SER A 366 -19.04 2.80 6.77
CA SER A 366 -19.24 4.04 6.03
C SER A 366 -20.17 3.83 4.84
N LEU A 367 -19.94 2.79 4.04
CA LEU A 367 -20.79 2.46 2.89
C LEU A 367 -22.22 2.11 3.32
N ALA A 368 -22.37 1.32 4.38
CA ALA A 368 -23.66 1.01 4.99
C ALA A 368 -24.41 2.28 5.43
N SER A 369 -23.70 3.29 5.95
CA SER A 369 -24.31 4.56 6.36
C SER A 369 -24.82 5.38 5.18
N ILE A 370 -24.06 5.39 4.08
CA ILE A 370 -24.49 6.02 2.82
C ILE A 370 -25.76 5.34 2.31
N TYR A 371 -25.77 4.02 2.22
CA TYR A 371 -26.94 3.26 1.76
C TYR A 371 -28.13 3.43 2.69
N PHE A 372 -27.92 3.45 4.00
CA PHE A 372 -28.97 3.72 4.96
C PHE A 372 -29.57 5.12 4.77
N LEU A 373 -28.75 6.15 4.64
CA LEU A 373 -29.21 7.53 4.48
C LEU A 373 -29.95 7.73 3.15
N ALA A 374 -29.50 7.07 2.08
CA ALA A 374 -30.18 7.07 0.79
C ALA A 374 -31.52 6.30 0.84
N ALA A 375 -31.55 5.17 1.56
CA ALA A 375 -32.70 4.26 1.62
C ALA A 375 -33.78 4.66 2.63
N ILE A 376 -33.44 5.34 3.72
CA ILE A 376 -34.39 5.61 4.82
C ILE A 376 -35.60 6.42 4.35
N GLY A 377 -35.40 7.39 3.45
CA GLY A 377 -36.49 8.17 2.85
C GLY A 377 -37.42 7.28 2.01
N LEU A 378 -36.84 6.37 1.23
CA LEU A 378 -37.58 5.41 0.40
C LEU A 378 -38.32 4.37 1.25
N ALA A 379 -37.73 3.93 2.36
CA ALA A 379 -38.33 2.98 3.30
C ALA A 379 -39.66 3.50 3.86
N ILE A 380 -39.74 4.82 4.09
CA ILE A 380 -40.94 5.50 4.58
C ILE A 380 -42.01 5.53 3.49
N THR A 381 -41.66 6.05 2.31
CA THR A 381 -42.64 6.23 1.24
C THR A 381 -43.19 4.89 0.78
N PHE A 382 -42.31 3.89 0.63
CA PHE A 382 -42.70 2.56 0.21
C PHE A 382 -43.43 1.80 1.32
N GLY A 383 -42.96 1.92 2.57
CA GLY A 383 -43.55 1.24 3.72
C GLY A 383 -44.96 1.69 4.09
N VAL A 384 -45.24 2.99 3.93
CA VAL A 384 -46.53 3.57 4.32
C VAL A 384 -47.53 3.49 3.17
N MET A 385 -47.12 3.84 1.95
CA MET A 385 -48.05 3.99 0.82
C MET A 385 -48.06 2.78 -0.11
N GLY A 386 -47.11 1.84 0.01
CA GLY A 386 -46.98 0.71 -0.93
C GLY A 386 -46.60 1.14 -2.35
N VAL A 387 -46.17 2.38 -2.53
CA VAL A 387 -45.82 2.95 -3.84
C VAL A 387 -44.30 2.90 -4.05
N ILE A 388 -43.89 2.25 -5.13
CA ILE A 388 -42.49 2.27 -5.59
C ILE A 388 -42.24 3.58 -6.33
N ASN A 389 -41.30 4.39 -5.82
CA ASN A 389 -40.95 5.69 -6.40
C ASN A 389 -39.55 5.63 -7.03
N MET A 390 -39.47 5.51 -8.36
CA MET A 390 -38.19 5.52 -9.08
C MET A 390 -37.55 6.91 -9.13
N ALA A 391 -38.33 7.99 -8.94
CA ALA A 391 -37.79 9.35 -8.88
C ALA A 391 -37.10 9.68 -7.53
N HIS A 392 -37.07 8.75 -6.57
CA HIS A 392 -36.43 8.98 -5.28
C HIS A 392 -34.95 9.37 -5.40
N GLY A 393 -34.22 8.76 -6.34
CA GLY A 393 -32.83 9.11 -6.63
C GLY A 393 -32.66 10.57 -7.05
N GLU A 394 -33.65 11.14 -7.74
CA GLU A 394 -33.59 12.54 -8.17
C GLU A 394 -33.75 13.53 -7.02
N PHE A 395 -34.39 13.13 -5.92
CA PHE A 395 -34.41 13.95 -4.71
C PHE A 395 -33.02 13.97 -4.04
N ILE A 396 -32.27 12.87 -4.11
CA ILE A 396 -30.86 12.84 -3.69
C ILE A 396 -30.04 13.79 -4.57
N MET A 397 -30.20 13.71 -5.89
CA MET A 397 -29.54 14.61 -6.84
C MET A 397 -29.90 16.09 -6.57
N MET A 398 -31.17 16.40 -6.38
CA MET A 398 -31.66 17.77 -6.11
C MET A 398 -31.08 18.32 -4.79
N GLY A 399 -30.94 17.48 -3.76
CA GLY A 399 -30.27 17.84 -2.53
C GLY A 399 -28.79 18.17 -2.72
N ALA A 400 -28.07 17.35 -3.48
CA ALA A 400 -26.67 17.57 -3.81
C ALA A 400 -26.46 18.90 -4.57
N TYR A 401 -27.29 19.17 -5.57
CA TYR A 401 -27.26 20.45 -6.29
C TYR A 401 -27.67 21.64 -5.43
N THR A 402 -28.59 21.46 -4.47
CA THR A 402 -28.91 22.51 -3.51
C THR A 402 -27.68 22.89 -2.68
N GLY A 403 -26.92 21.90 -2.22
CA GLY A 403 -25.63 22.13 -1.56
C GLY A 403 -24.65 22.92 -2.43
N TYR A 404 -24.53 22.54 -3.70
CA TYR A 404 -23.65 23.22 -4.65
C TYR A 404 -24.07 24.69 -4.87
N VAL A 405 -25.35 24.94 -5.08
CA VAL A 405 -25.88 26.31 -5.28
C VAL A 405 -25.67 27.17 -4.03
N VAL A 406 -25.87 26.62 -2.83
CA VAL A 406 -25.61 27.35 -1.59
C VAL A 406 -24.13 27.73 -1.46
N GLN A 407 -23.21 26.85 -1.88
CA GLN A 407 -21.77 27.16 -1.89
C GLN A 407 -21.38 28.27 -2.88
N GLN A 408 -22.14 28.45 -3.97
CA GLN A 408 -21.91 29.58 -4.89
C GLN A 408 -22.32 30.92 -4.28
N ILE A 409 -23.29 30.91 -3.34
CA ILE A 409 -23.82 32.12 -2.70
C ILE A 409 -23.05 32.44 -1.40
N ILE A 410 -22.69 31.41 -0.63
CA ILE A 410 -22.00 31.52 0.66
C ILE A 410 -20.57 30.99 0.50
N PRO A 411 -19.55 31.86 0.37
CA PRO A 411 -18.17 31.42 0.17
C PRO A 411 -17.58 30.64 1.36
N ASN A 412 -18.11 30.85 2.57
CA ASN A 412 -17.70 30.10 3.75
C ASN A 412 -18.26 28.68 3.71
N HIS A 413 -17.41 27.71 3.38
CA HIS A 413 -17.78 26.29 3.24
C HIS A 413 -18.46 25.71 4.49
N THR A 414 -18.07 26.11 5.70
CA THR A 414 -18.70 25.62 6.93
C THR A 414 -20.13 26.16 7.07
N ALA A 415 -20.32 27.47 6.88
CA ALA A 415 -21.64 28.09 6.93
C ALA A 415 -22.55 27.57 5.80
N SER A 416 -21.98 27.33 4.62
CA SER A 416 -22.70 26.83 3.45
C SER A 416 -23.35 25.47 3.71
N ILE A 417 -22.67 24.53 4.39
CA ILE A 417 -23.21 23.20 4.67
C ILE A 417 -24.32 23.26 5.73
N ILE A 418 -24.12 24.09 6.76
CA ILE A 418 -25.11 24.29 7.83
C ILE A 418 -26.42 24.83 7.24
N VAL A 419 -26.34 25.70 6.24
CA VAL A 419 -27.51 26.24 5.52
C VAL A 419 -28.03 25.26 4.46
N ALA A 420 -27.13 24.53 3.79
CA ALA A 420 -27.49 23.60 2.73
C ALA A 420 -28.34 22.43 3.24
N ILE A 421 -28.07 21.89 4.44
CA ILE A 421 -28.83 20.74 4.95
C ILE A 421 -30.33 21.08 5.15
N PRO A 422 -30.71 22.14 5.89
CA PRO A 422 -32.12 22.56 6.00
C PRO A 422 -32.73 22.98 4.67
N LEU A 423 -31.97 23.67 3.81
CA LEU A 423 -32.49 24.13 2.52
C LEU A 423 -32.74 22.96 1.56
N ALA A 424 -31.82 21.99 1.50
CA ALA A 424 -31.99 20.77 0.72
C ALA A 424 -33.24 20.02 1.18
N PHE A 425 -33.45 19.89 2.49
CA PHE A 425 -34.69 19.32 3.03
C PHE A 425 -35.92 20.08 2.57
N ALA A 426 -35.93 21.42 2.68
CA ALA A 426 -37.09 22.23 2.32
C ALA A 426 -37.42 22.13 0.82
N VAL A 427 -36.40 22.20 -0.04
CA VAL A 427 -36.53 22.11 -1.51
C VAL A 427 -37.06 20.74 -1.91
N THR A 428 -36.45 19.66 -1.42
CA THR A 428 -36.88 18.31 -1.81
C THR A 428 -38.17 17.88 -1.12
N PHE A 429 -38.47 18.40 0.07
CA PHE A 429 -39.79 18.24 0.71
C PHE A 429 -40.88 18.89 -0.15
N ALA A 430 -40.67 20.12 -0.61
CA ALA A 430 -41.62 20.82 -1.48
C ALA A 430 -41.78 20.09 -2.82
N ALA A 431 -40.67 19.65 -3.44
CA ALA A 431 -40.71 18.87 -4.67
C ALA A 431 -41.45 17.53 -4.49
N GLY A 432 -41.22 16.84 -3.37
CA GLY A 432 -41.92 15.61 -3.01
C GLY A 432 -43.43 15.84 -2.84
N VAL A 433 -43.83 16.88 -2.10
CA VAL A 433 -45.24 17.27 -1.94
C VAL A 433 -45.88 17.60 -3.29
N ALA A 434 -45.18 18.33 -4.16
CA ALA A 434 -45.66 18.65 -5.50
C ALA A 434 -45.86 17.37 -6.33
N MET A 435 -44.90 16.44 -6.31
CA MET A 435 -45.01 15.17 -7.02
C MET A 435 -46.16 14.30 -6.49
N GLU A 436 -46.34 14.25 -5.17
CA GLU A 436 -47.48 13.54 -4.56
C GLU A 436 -48.80 14.12 -5.04
N ARG A 437 -48.94 15.45 -5.03
CA ARG A 437 -50.20 16.12 -5.32
C ARG A 437 -50.56 16.15 -6.79
N LEU A 438 -49.58 16.34 -7.66
CA LEU A 438 -49.80 16.47 -9.09
C LEU A 438 -49.90 15.13 -9.78
N VAL A 439 -49.19 14.11 -9.28
CA VAL A 439 -49.07 12.82 -9.96
C VAL A 439 -49.57 11.70 -9.06
N ILE A 440 -48.83 11.36 -7.99
CA ILE A 440 -49.02 10.08 -7.28
C ILE A 440 -50.43 9.93 -6.71
N ARG A 441 -51.07 11.01 -6.25
CA ARG A 441 -52.42 10.98 -5.70
C ARG A 441 -53.45 10.36 -6.66
N TRP A 442 -53.27 10.54 -7.95
CA TRP A 442 -54.18 10.02 -8.97
C TRP A 442 -53.93 8.55 -9.31
N LEU A 443 -52.78 8.01 -8.91
CA LEU A 443 -52.33 6.66 -9.27
C LEU A 443 -52.18 5.70 -8.09
N TYR A 444 -52.59 6.07 -6.86
CA TYR A 444 -52.44 5.20 -5.68
C TYR A 444 -52.99 3.77 -5.85
N ALA A 445 -54.07 3.60 -6.62
CA ALA A 445 -54.68 2.29 -6.87
C ALA A 445 -54.01 1.50 -8.02
N ARG A 446 -52.95 2.05 -8.63
CA ARG A 446 -52.33 1.55 -9.87
C ARG A 446 -50.80 1.50 -9.73
N PRO A 447 -50.25 0.48 -9.02
CA PRO A 447 -48.82 0.44 -8.68
C PRO A 447 -47.88 0.45 -9.89
N LEU A 448 -48.20 -0.31 -10.94
CA LEU A 448 -47.39 -0.38 -12.16
C LEU A 448 -47.37 0.96 -12.92
N GLU A 449 -48.52 1.64 -13.00
CA GLU A 449 -48.60 2.96 -13.64
C GLU A 449 -47.84 4.02 -12.81
N THR A 450 -47.85 3.90 -11.47
CA THR A 450 -47.08 4.79 -10.60
C THR A 450 -45.57 4.60 -10.79
N LEU A 451 -45.11 3.36 -10.95
CA LEU A 451 -43.71 3.05 -11.28
C LEU A 451 -43.31 3.71 -12.61
N LEU A 452 -44.12 3.55 -13.65
CA LEU A 452 -43.86 4.15 -14.97
C LEU A 452 -43.88 5.69 -14.92
N ALA A 453 -44.84 6.28 -14.20
CA ALA A 453 -44.95 7.72 -14.03
C ALA A 453 -43.72 8.29 -13.30
N THR A 454 -43.31 7.67 -12.19
CA THR A 454 -42.12 8.13 -11.43
C THR A 454 -40.83 7.91 -12.20
N PHE A 455 -40.73 6.88 -13.04
CA PHE A 455 -39.61 6.72 -13.97
C PHE A 455 -39.56 7.84 -15.02
N GLY A 456 -40.70 8.19 -15.62
CA GLY A 456 -40.78 9.32 -16.55
C GLY A 456 -40.40 10.66 -15.90
N ILE A 457 -40.83 10.89 -14.66
CA ILE A 457 -40.43 12.07 -13.88
C ILE A 457 -38.93 12.05 -13.59
N SER A 458 -38.34 10.88 -13.29
CA SER A 458 -36.90 10.76 -13.08
C SER A 458 -36.12 11.24 -14.31
N ILE A 459 -36.46 10.74 -15.50
CA ILE A 459 -35.84 11.19 -16.76
C ILE A 459 -36.02 12.69 -16.97
N ALA A 460 -37.22 13.23 -16.70
CA ALA A 460 -37.48 14.66 -16.84
C ALA A 460 -36.63 15.51 -15.88
N LEU A 461 -36.50 15.10 -14.62
CA LEU A 461 -35.69 15.79 -13.61
C LEU A 461 -34.18 15.70 -13.92
N GLN A 462 -33.68 14.54 -14.37
CA GLN A 462 -32.31 14.39 -14.83
C GLN A 462 -32.01 15.33 -16.00
N GLN A 463 -32.90 15.38 -17.00
CA GLN A 463 -32.73 16.28 -18.14
C GLN A 463 -32.81 17.75 -17.72
N LEU A 464 -33.69 18.10 -16.80
CA LEU A 464 -33.78 19.44 -16.24
C LEU A 464 -32.47 19.83 -15.54
N ALA A 465 -31.88 18.94 -14.75
CA ALA A 465 -30.58 19.16 -14.12
C ALA A 465 -29.46 19.34 -15.15
N LYS A 466 -29.44 18.52 -16.21
CA LYS A 466 -28.50 18.68 -17.34
C LYS A 466 -28.64 20.04 -18.03
N ASN A 467 -29.87 20.53 -18.19
CA ASN A 467 -30.12 21.83 -18.83
C ASN A 467 -29.69 23.01 -17.93
N ILE A 468 -29.87 22.91 -16.60
CA ILE A 468 -29.55 24.00 -15.67
C ILE A 468 -28.06 24.02 -15.31
N PHE A 469 -27.48 22.86 -14.99
CA PHE A 469 -26.13 22.74 -14.42
C PHE A 469 -25.07 22.23 -15.41
N GLY A 470 -25.50 21.71 -16.56
CA GLY A 470 -24.66 21.03 -17.55
C GLY A 470 -24.51 19.53 -17.28
N THR A 471 -23.72 18.86 -18.13
CA THR A 471 -23.38 17.42 -18.00
C THR A 471 -22.10 17.17 -17.22
N GLN A 472 -21.33 18.21 -16.91
CA GLN A 472 -20.08 18.09 -16.17
C GLN A 472 -20.32 17.95 -14.67
N ALA A 473 -19.46 17.17 -14.02
CA ALA A 473 -19.45 17.02 -12.58
C ALA A 473 -19.14 18.36 -11.89
N ARG A 474 -19.99 18.74 -10.94
CA ARG A 474 -19.80 19.94 -10.10
C ARG A 474 -19.21 19.50 -8.74
N PRO A 475 -18.09 20.08 -8.29
CA PRO A 475 -17.53 19.75 -6.98
C PRO A 475 -18.35 20.42 -5.88
N LEU A 476 -18.71 19.66 -4.85
CA LEU A 476 -19.19 20.20 -3.57
C LEU A 476 -18.01 20.13 -2.60
N THR A 477 -17.45 21.28 -2.25
CA THR A 477 -16.20 21.35 -1.50
C THR A 477 -16.45 21.18 -0.01
N ALA A 478 -15.69 20.30 0.62
CA ALA A 478 -15.74 20.11 2.07
C ALA A 478 -14.99 21.24 2.80
N PRO A 479 -15.48 21.69 3.98
CA PRO A 479 -14.77 22.63 4.84
C PRO A 479 -13.51 21.98 5.44
N GLY A 480 -12.54 22.80 5.86
CA GLY A 480 -11.24 22.31 6.33
C GLY A 480 -11.27 21.34 7.52
N TRP A 481 -12.34 21.32 8.33
CA TRP A 481 -12.50 20.34 9.42
C TRP A 481 -13.02 18.96 8.95
N LEU A 482 -13.56 18.89 7.73
CA LEU A 482 -13.90 17.64 7.04
C LEU A 482 -12.80 17.21 6.05
N ASP A 483 -11.80 18.06 5.83
CA ASP A 483 -10.70 17.76 4.93
C ASP A 483 -9.68 16.83 5.60
N GLY A 484 -9.12 15.92 4.81
CA GLY A 484 -8.18 14.91 5.28
C GLY A 484 -8.80 13.66 5.92
N ALA A 485 -8.00 13.00 6.75
CA ALA A 485 -8.32 11.72 7.38
C ALA A 485 -7.73 11.62 8.78
N MET A 486 -8.43 10.93 9.67
CA MET A 486 -7.87 10.47 10.93
C MET A 486 -6.98 9.25 10.65
N VAL A 487 -5.67 9.47 10.70
CA VAL A 487 -4.66 8.42 10.51
C VAL A 487 -4.29 7.86 11.88
N MET A 488 -4.64 6.60 12.14
CA MET A 488 -4.26 5.92 13.38
C MET A 488 -2.88 5.26 13.23
N ASN A 489 -2.63 4.63 12.08
CA ASN A 489 -1.37 4.01 11.69
C ASN A 489 -1.26 3.95 10.16
N ASP A 490 -0.18 3.40 9.63
CA ASP A 490 0.07 3.26 8.17
C ASP A 490 -0.97 2.39 7.43
N VAL A 491 -1.85 1.68 8.16
CA VAL A 491 -2.81 0.72 7.61
C VAL A 491 -4.26 1.21 7.73
N VAL A 492 -4.59 1.95 8.79
CA VAL A 492 -5.95 2.38 9.13
C VAL A 492 -6.04 3.89 9.03
N SER A 493 -6.80 4.33 8.02
CA SER A 493 -7.06 5.76 7.81
C SER A 493 -8.51 5.97 7.40
N ILE A 494 -9.26 6.75 8.18
CA ILE A 494 -10.65 7.05 7.88
C ILE A 494 -10.81 8.54 7.58
N SER A 495 -11.37 8.85 6.41
CA SER A 495 -11.67 10.24 6.05
C SER A 495 -12.72 10.85 6.99
N TYR A 496 -12.53 12.11 7.38
CA TYR A 496 -13.49 12.82 8.24
C TYR A 496 -14.88 12.91 7.59
N ILE A 497 -14.97 12.95 6.26
CA ILE A 497 -16.25 12.90 5.53
C ILE A 497 -17.02 11.61 5.83
N ARG A 498 -16.33 10.46 5.88
CA ARG A 498 -16.95 9.16 6.18
C ARG A 498 -17.51 9.12 7.61
N ILE A 499 -16.74 9.65 8.57
CA ILE A 499 -17.20 9.80 9.97
C ILE A 499 -18.42 10.72 10.03
N ALA A 500 -18.39 11.86 9.33
CA ALA A 500 -19.49 12.80 9.32
C ALA A 500 -20.78 12.19 8.73
N ILE A 501 -20.67 11.40 7.66
CA ILE A 501 -21.82 10.67 7.10
C ILE A 501 -22.37 9.66 8.09
N PHE A 502 -21.52 8.91 8.79
CA PHE A 502 -21.94 7.97 9.83
C PHE A 502 -22.70 8.69 10.96
N ILE A 503 -22.15 9.80 11.47
CA ILE A 503 -22.81 10.62 12.50
C ILE A 503 -24.13 11.17 11.99
N LEU A 504 -24.17 11.67 10.75
CA LEU A 504 -25.37 12.20 10.13
C LEU A 504 -26.45 11.10 10.01
N ALA A 505 -26.08 9.90 9.57
CA ALA A 505 -26.98 8.74 9.52
C ALA A 505 -27.57 8.40 10.89
N LEU A 506 -26.77 8.44 11.97
CA LEU A 506 -27.27 8.23 13.34
C LEU A 506 -28.20 9.35 13.80
N ILE A 507 -27.87 10.62 13.50
CA ILE A 507 -28.74 11.76 13.81
C ILE A 507 -30.09 11.58 13.09
N PHE A 508 -30.10 11.24 11.80
CA PHE A 508 -31.32 11.02 11.03
C PHE A 508 -32.12 9.82 11.53
N LEU A 509 -31.46 8.72 11.88
CA LEU A 509 -32.12 7.59 12.53
C LEU A 509 -32.81 8.04 13.82
N GLY A 510 -32.12 8.81 14.67
CA GLY A 510 -32.67 9.33 15.92
C GLY A 510 -33.85 10.27 15.72
N VAL A 511 -33.70 11.28 14.86
CA VAL A 511 -34.76 12.24 14.48
C VAL A 511 -35.96 11.50 13.91
N PHE A 512 -35.72 10.53 13.03
CA PHE A 512 -36.77 9.79 12.37
C PHE A 512 -37.52 8.87 13.35
N VAL A 513 -36.81 8.13 14.20
CA VAL A 513 -37.42 7.32 15.27
C VAL A 513 -38.23 8.22 16.22
N PHE A 514 -37.73 9.41 16.55
CA PHE A 514 -38.47 10.39 17.35
C PHE A 514 -39.76 10.83 16.64
N ILE A 515 -39.70 11.22 15.36
CA ILE A 515 -40.88 11.60 14.58
C ILE A 515 -41.90 10.45 14.57
N MET A 516 -41.48 9.23 14.24
CA MET A 516 -42.41 8.10 14.09
C MET A 516 -43.00 7.60 15.41
N LYS A 517 -42.26 7.66 16.52
CA LYS A 517 -42.72 7.13 17.81
C LYS A 517 -43.35 8.17 18.72
N ARG A 518 -42.93 9.44 18.66
CA ARG A 518 -43.30 10.48 19.63
C ARG A 518 -44.18 11.59 19.07
N THR A 519 -44.32 11.74 17.75
CA THR A 519 -45.11 12.84 17.16
C THR A 519 -46.48 12.40 16.65
N ARG A 520 -47.39 13.38 16.49
CA ARG A 520 -48.72 13.17 15.88
C ARG A 520 -48.63 12.62 14.47
N LEU A 521 -47.70 13.12 13.64
CA LEU A 521 -47.48 12.62 12.29
C LEU A 521 -47.21 11.12 12.28
N GLY A 522 -46.35 10.63 13.17
CA GLY A 522 -46.04 9.20 13.29
C GLY A 522 -47.22 8.35 13.78
N LEU A 523 -48.07 8.89 14.65
CA LEU A 523 -49.31 8.24 15.09
C LEU A 523 -50.34 8.16 13.96
N GLU A 524 -50.60 9.28 13.29
CA GLU A 524 -51.53 9.40 12.16
C GLU A 524 -51.09 8.53 10.99
N THR A 525 -49.80 8.51 10.67
CA THR A 525 -49.22 7.66 9.62
C THR A 525 -49.52 6.19 9.90
N ARG A 526 -49.27 5.71 11.12
CA ARG A 526 -49.58 4.32 11.50
C ARG A 526 -51.07 4.01 11.43
N ALA A 527 -51.93 4.94 11.89
CA ALA A 527 -53.38 4.77 11.80
C ALA A 527 -53.85 4.67 10.34
N VAL A 528 -53.36 5.55 9.47
CA VAL A 528 -53.69 5.55 8.04
C VAL A 528 -53.18 4.28 7.35
N THR A 529 -51.96 3.80 7.65
CA THR A 529 -51.45 2.55 7.06
C THR A 529 -52.27 1.32 7.42
N GLN A 530 -52.86 1.28 8.61
CA GLN A 530 -53.64 0.12 9.06
C GLN A 530 -55.04 0.09 8.47
N ASN A 531 -55.74 1.24 8.47
CA ASN A 531 -57.06 1.35 7.86
C ASN A 531 -57.36 2.82 7.51
N PRO A 532 -57.12 3.24 6.25
CA PRO A 532 -57.34 4.62 5.82
C PRO A 532 -58.80 5.09 6.00
N ARG A 533 -59.78 4.19 5.81
CA ARG A 533 -61.21 4.52 5.91
C ARG A 533 -61.62 4.81 7.35
N MET A 534 -61.20 3.97 8.28
CA MET A 534 -61.45 4.17 9.71
C MET A 534 -60.72 5.40 10.24
N ALA A 535 -59.47 5.63 9.82
CA ALA A 535 -58.74 6.85 10.17
C ALA A 535 -59.46 8.13 9.70
N ALA A 536 -60.03 8.10 8.49
CA ALA A 536 -60.86 9.19 7.96
C ALA A 536 -62.11 9.45 8.79
N SER A 537 -62.81 8.40 9.24
CA SER A 537 -63.97 8.51 10.14
C SER A 537 -63.61 9.11 11.51
N MET A 538 -62.35 8.96 11.95
CA MET A 538 -61.83 9.53 13.19
C MET A 538 -61.28 10.97 13.01
N GLY A 539 -61.51 11.59 11.85
CA GLY A 539 -61.10 12.98 11.57
C GLY A 539 -59.66 13.15 11.06
N ILE A 540 -58.92 12.06 10.83
CA ILE A 540 -57.57 12.11 10.25
C ILE A 540 -57.71 12.18 8.73
N ASN A 541 -57.11 13.18 8.08
CA ASN A 541 -57.15 13.28 6.61
C ASN A 541 -56.04 12.42 5.97
N PRO A 542 -56.34 11.26 5.36
CA PRO A 542 -55.30 10.36 4.83
C PRO A 542 -54.48 11.02 3.72
N GLY A 543 -55.12 11.87 2.91
CA GLY A 543 -54.45 12.59 1.83
C GLY A 543 -53.46 13.63 2.34
N LYS A 544 -53.66 14.24 3.52
CA LYS A 544 -52.66 15.13 4.14
C LYS A 544 -51.51 14.32 4.75
N VAL A 545 -51.82 13.20 5.39
CA VAL A 545 -50.82 12.32 5.99
C VAL A 545 -49.89 11.73 4.93
N ASN A 546 -50.43 11.22 3.82
CA ASN A 546 -49.63 10.70 2.70
C ASN A 546 -48.73 11.78 2.09
N MET A 547 -49.27 12.98 1.86
CA MET A 547 -48.52 14.14 1.35
C MET A 547 -47.35 14.53 2.26
N LEU A 548 -47.59 14.66 3.57
CA LEU A 548 -46.54 14.99 4.54
C LEU A 548 -45.49 13.88 4.66
N THR A 549 -45.93 12.62 4.60
CA THR A 549 -45.04 11.46 4.66
C THR A 549 -44.17 11.37 3.41
N PHE A 550 -44.74 11.62 2.23
CA PHE A 550 -44.02 11.68 0.97
C PHE A 550 -43.00 12.82 0.94
N GLY A 551 -43.43 14.01 1.36
CA GLY A 551 -42.56 15.17 1.54
C GLY A 551 -41.41 14.88 2.50
N LEU A 552 -41.68 14.26 3.65
CA LEU A 552 -40.66 13.91 4.64
C LEU A 552 -39.63 12.93 4.06
N GLY A 553 -40.07 11.89 3.35
CA GLY A 553 -39.16 10.94 2.70
C GLY A 553 -38.27 11.59 1.64
N SER A 554 -38.84 12.49 0.83
CA SER A 554 -38.12 13.26 -0.19
C SER A 554 -37.16 14.29 0.44
N GLY A 555 -37.59 14.93 1.53
CA GLY A 555 -36.79 15.83 2.37
C GLY A 555 -35.52 15.15 2.87
N ILE A 556 -35.66 13.97 3.48
CA ILE A 556 -34.53 13.20 3.99
C ILE A 556 -33.59 12.76 2.84
N ALA A 557 -34.15 12.39 1.69
CA ALA A 557 -33.35 12.09 0.49
C ALA A 557 -32.50 13.29 0.04
N GLY A 558 -33.04 14.51 0.12
CA GLY A 558 -32.29 15.73 -0.17
C GLY A 558 -31.11 15.94 0.77
N ILE A 559 -31.27 15.66 2.05
CA ILE A 559 -30.18 15.74 3.02
C ILE A 559 -29.12 14.66 2.74
N ALA A 560 -29.55 13.44 2.40
CA ALA A 560 -28.67 12.39 1.92
C ALA A 560 -27.86 12.88 0.70
N GLY A 561 -28.50 13.62 -0.21
CA GLY A 561 -27.89 14.25 -1.36
C GLY A 561 -26.73 15.19 -1.02
N VAL A 562 -26.90 16.06 -0.03
CA VAL A 562 -25.82 16.95 0.42
C VAL A 562 -24.64 16.15 0.95
N ALA A 563 -24.91 15.13 1.78
CA ALA A 563 -23.87 14.29 2.37
C ALA A 563 -23.12 13.44 1.33
N ILE A 564 -23.86 12.82 0.42
CA ILE A 564 -23.31 12.05 -0.70
C ILE A 564 -22.54 12.95 -1.64
N GLY A 565 -23.01 14.17 -1.92
CA GLY A 565 -22.31 15.15 -2.76
C GLY A 565 -20.98 15.64 -2.15
N LEU A 566 -20.80 15.58 -0.83
CA LEU A 566 -19.50 15.87 -0.19
C LEU A 566 -18.52 14.71 -0.34
N PHE A 567 -19.03 13.48 -0.47
CA PHE A 567 -18.23 12.27 -0.62
C PHE A 567 -17.95 11.91 -2.09
N ALA A 568 -18.93 12.09 -2.96
CA ALA A 568 -18.91 11.81 -4.39
C ALA A 568 -19.18 13.10 -5.17
N LYS A 569 -18.84 13.14 -6.45
CA LYS A 569 -19.04 14.35 -7.26
C LYS A 569 -20.53 14.57 -7.54
N VAL A 570 -20.98 15.81 -7.57
CA VAL A 570 -22.36 16.13 -7.93
C VAL A 570 -22.52 16.04 -9.45
N THR A 571 -23.31 15.09 -9.91
CA THR A 571 -23.64 14.88 -11.33
C THR A 571 -25.15 14.79 -11.51
N SER A 572 -25.61 15.02 -12.73
CA SER A 572 -27.03 14.87 -13.09
C SER A 572 -27.52 13.41 -13.13
N GLU A 573 -26.62 12.45 -12.91
CA GLU A 573 -26.89 11.02 -12.89
C GLU A 573 -26.66 10.41 -11.49
N LEU A 574 -26.25 11.22 -10.51
CA LEU A 574 -26.00 10.80 -9.13
C LEU A 574 -27.19 10.04 -8.53
N GLY A 575 -28.42 10.42 -8.86
CA GLY A 575 -29.61 9.70 -8.41
C GLY A 575 -29.68 8.25 -8.89
N ASN A 576 -29.25 7.98 -10.11
CA ASN A 576 -29.25 6.63 -10.71
C ASN A 576 -28.23 5.71 -10.01
N ASP A 577 -27.07 6.25 -9.65
CA ASP A 577 -26.00 5.50 -8.98
C ASP A 577 -26.45 4.92 -7.62
N TYR A 578 -27.39 5.60 -6.94
CA TYR A 578 -27.85 5.21 -5.60
C TYR A 578 -29.27 4.66 -5.53
N ILE A 579 -30.13 4.86 -6.53
CA ILE A 579 -31.54 4.41 -6.45
C ILE A 579 -31.66 2.90 -6.37
N VAL A 580 -30.87 2.17 -7.16
CA VAL A 580 -30.88 0.70 -7.19
C VAL A 580 -30.46 0.14 -5.82
N GLN A 581 -29.37 0.67 -5.26
CA GLN A 581 -28.87 0.27 -3.94
C GLN A 581 -29.83 0.64 -2.81
N SER A 582 -30.47 1.80 -2.91
CA SER A 582 -31.49 2.25 -1.94
C SER A 582 -32.69 1.30 -1.94
N PHE A 583 -33.18 0.92 -3.13
CA PHE A 583 -34.28 -0.03 -3.25
C PHE A 583 -33.91 -1.42 -2.73
N MET A 584 -32.74 -1.93 -3.13
CA MET A 584 -32.19 -3.19 -2.63
C MET A 584 -32.11 -3.19 -1.11
N THR A 585 -31.62 -2.11 -0.51
CA THR A 585 -31.52 -1.93 0.94
C THR A 585 -32.89 -2.04 1.64
N VAL A 586 -33.93 -1.41 1.10
CA VAL A 586 -35.28 -1.47 1.68
C VAL A 586 -35.90 -2.86 1.52
N VAL A 587 -35.77 -3.47 0.34
CA VAL A 587 -36.35 -4.80 0.05
C VAL A 587 -35.68 -5.89 0.89
N VAL A 588 -34.34 -5.88 0.93
CA VAL A 588 -33.55 -6.81 1.75
C VAL A 588 -33.84 -6.58 3.23
N GLY A 589 -33.91 -5.32 3.67
CA GLY A 589 -34.20 -4.99 5.06
C GLY A 589 -35.59 -5.40 5.54
N GLY A 590 -36.58 -5.34 4.65
CA GLY A 590 -37.99 -5.51 4.95
C GLY A 590 -38.73 -4.19 4.79
N VAL A 591 -39.66 -4.17 3.83
CA VAL A 591 -40.41 -2.97 3.43
C VAL A 591 -41.14 -2.37 4.61
N GLY A 592 -40.96 -1.07 4.84
CA GLY A 592 -41.61 -0.31 5.91
C GLY A 592 -41.07 -0.52 7.31
N ASN A 593 -40.00 -1.29 7.48
CA ASN A 593 -39.31 -1.41 8.77
C ASN A 593 -37.99 -0.62 8.75
N ILE A 594 -37.89 0.37 9.63
CA ILE A 594 -36.71 1.23 9.79
C ILE A 594 -35.49 0.42 10.21
N TRP A 595 -35.67 -0.45 11.22
CA TRP A 595 -34.60 -1.33 11.69
C TRP A 595 -34.25 -2.38 10.64
N GLY A 596 -35.26 -2.80 9.85
CA GLY A 596 -35.04 -3.62 8.67
C GLY A 596 -34.13 -2.92 7.67
N THR A 597 -34.43 -1.66 7.33
CA THR A 597 -33.63 -0.85 6.40
C THR A 597 -32.21 -0.64 6.90
N LEU A 598 -32.01 -0.41 8.21
CA LEU A 598 -30.67 -0.33 8.81
C LEU A 598 -29.91 -1.66 8.69
N ALA A 599 -30.57 -2.79 9.02
CA ALA A 599 -29.97 -4.11 8.88
C ALA A 599 -29.67 -4.47 7.41
N GLY A 600 -30.54 -4.08 6.48
CA GLY A 600 -30.34 -4.25 5.05
C GLY A 600 -29.15 -3.43 4.54
N ALA A 601 -29.03 -2.18 4.98
CA ALA A 601 -27.93 -1.29 4.60
C ALA A 601 -26.59 -1.83 5.13
N ALA A 602 -26.58 -2.31 6.37
CA ALA A 602 -25.43 -2.99 6.96
C ALA A 602 -25.08 -4.26 6.16
N MET A 603 -26.04 -5.13 5.88
CA MET A 603 -25.77 -6.37 5.14
C MET A 603 -25.22 -6.08 3.73
N ILE A 604 -25.83 -5.16 2.99
CA ILE A 604 -25.38 -4.80 1.64
C ILE A 604 -24.02 -4.09 1.69
N GLY A 605 -23.81 -3.13 2.59
CA GLY A 605 -22.54 -2.41 2.71
C GLY A 605 -21.36 -3.32 3.06
N PHE A 606 -21.54 -4.21 4.05
CA PHE A 606 -20.52 -5.18 4.45
C PHE A 606 -20.28 -6.24 3.38
N LEU A 607 -21.34 -6.78 2.78
CA LEU A 607 -21.18 -7.78 1.73
C LEU A 607 -20.48 -7.19 0.51
N GLN A 608 -20.80 -5.95 0.13
CA GLN A 608 -20.17 -5.29 -1.01
C GLN A 608 -18.66 -5.13 -0.77
N LYS A 609 -18.27 -4.59 0.39
CA LYS A 609 -16.85 -4.43 0.73
C LYS A 609 -16.13 -5.76 0.90
N GLY A 610 -16.80 -6.79 1.43
CA GLY A 610 -16.26 -8.14 1.48
C GLY A 610 -15.99 -8.74 0.10
N ILE A 611 -16.92 -8.57 -0.85
CA ILE A 611 -16.73 -9.04 -2.24
C ILE A 611 -15.62 -8.26 -2.95
N GLU A 612 -15.58 -6.93 -2.78
CA GLU A 612 -14.51 -6.09 -3.33
C GLU A 612 -13.13 -6.49 -2.77
N TRP A 613 -13.04 -6.84 -1.48
CA TRP A 613 -11.82 -7.32 -0.85
C TRP A 613 -11.36 -8.68 -1.40
N LEU A 614 -12.29 -9.60 -1.67
CA LEU A 614 -11.98 -10.90 -2.28
C LEU A 614 -11.59 -10.81 -3.76
N ASN A 615 -12.11 -9.81 -4.49
CA ASN A 615 -11.81 -9.59 -5.92
C ASN A 615 -11.40 -8.13 -6.21
N PRO A 616 -10.20 -7.68 -5.79
CA PRO A 616 -9.78 -6.28 -5.95
C PRO A 616 -9.66 -5.82 -7.41
N SER A 617 -9.42 -6.74 -8.34
CA SER A 617 -9.20 -6.45 -9.77
C SER A 617 -10.48 -6.22 -10.57
N ASN A 618 -11.67 -6.53 -10.03
CA ASN A 618 -12.93 -6.42 -10.76
C ASN A 618 -14.08 -5.90 -9.89
N THR A 619 -14.14 -4.58 -9.72
CA THR A 619 -15.20 -3.90 -8.95
C THR A 619 -16.58 -4.03 -9.58
N LEU A 620 -16.68 -4.23 -10.90
CA LEU A 620 -17.96 -4.47 -11.59
C LEU A 620 -18.57 -5.82 -11.20
N ALA A 621 -17.73 -6.84 -10.98
CA ALA A 621 -18.21 -8.15 -10.51
C ALA A 621 -18.90 -8.05 -9.14
N ALA A 622 -18.48 -7.12 -8.27
CA ALA A 622 -19.12 -6.92 -6.97
C ALA A 622 -20.61 -6.55 -7.10
N GLN A 623 -20.96 -5.70 -8.07
CA GLN A 623 -22.36 -5.35 -8.34
C GLN A 623 -23.15 -6.54 -8.87
N THR A 624 -22.58 -7.33 -9.79
CA THR A 624 -23.23 -8.53 -10.32
C THR A 624 -23.49 -9.56 -9.22
N TYR A 625 -22.47 -9.85 -8.39
CA TYR A 625 -22.60 -10.78 -7.27
C TYR A 625 -23.59 -10.29 -6.22
N MET A 626 -23.66 -8.98 -5.98
CA MET A 626 -24.66 -8.38 -5.10
C MET A 626 -26.08 -8.62 -5.61
N ILE A 627 -26.33 -8.39 -6.91
CA ILE A 627 -27.65 -8.64 -7.51
C ILE A 627 -28.04 -10.12 -7.38
N VAL A 628 -27.13 -11.03 -7.72
CA VAL A 628 -27.37 -12.48 -7.60
C VAL A 628 -27.65 -12.87 -6.14
N PHE A 629 -26.85 -12.36 -5.19
CA PHE A 629 -27.07 -12.60 -3.78
C PHE A 629 -28.46 -12.11 -3.33
N ILE A 630 -28.88 -10.92 -3.75
CA ILE A 630 -30.18 -10.36 -3.38
C ILE A 630 -31.32 -11.18 -3.97
N ILE A 631 -31.22 -11.63 -5.23
CA ILE A 631 -32.21 -12.51 -5.86
C ILE A 631 -32.36 -13.79 -5.02
N ILE A 632 -31.25 -14.44 -4.67
CA ILE A 632 -31.25 -15.65 -3.85
C ILE A 632 -31.81 -15.36 -2.45
N PHE A 633 -31.38 -14.26 -1.82
CA PHE A 633 -31.83 -13.85 -0.50
C PHE A 633 -33.35 -13.64 -0.46
N ILE A 634 -33.93 -12.95 -1.44
CA ILE A 634 -35.37 -12.70 -1.52
C ILE A 634 -36.14 -14.00 -1.74
N GLN A 635 -35.60 -14.97 -2.50
CA GLN A 635 -36.25 -16.28 -2.65
C GLN A 635 -36.39 -17.02 -1.32
N PHE A 636 -35.37 -16.94 -0.44
CA PHE A 636 -35.42 -17.57 0.89
C PHE A 636 -36.13 -16.71 1.95
N ARG A 637 -36.06 -15.38 1.83
CA ARG A 637 -36.59 -14.40 2.79
C ARG A 637 -37.39 -13.32 2.04
N PRO A 638 -38.57 -13.63 1.49
CA PRO A 638 -39.35 -12.70 0.66
C PRO A 638 -39.88 -11.47 1.44
N ARG A 639 -39.90 -11.56 2.78
CA ARG A 639 -40.31 -10.46 3.68
C ARG A 639 -39.14 -9.61 4.19
N GLY A 640 -37.93 -9.84 3.70
CA GLY A 640 -36.69 -9.20 4.15
C GLY A 640 -36.16 -9.76 5.48
N ILE A 641 -35.11 -9.11 6.02
CA ILE A 641 -34.47 -9.46 7.29
C ILE A 641 -35.46 -9.31 8.44
N ILE A 642 -36.18 -8.18 8.50
CA ILE A 642 -37.16 -7.89 9.56
C ILE A 642 -38.54 -7.65 8.96
N ALA A 643 -39.40 -8.66 9.07
CA ALA A 643 -40.78 -8.55 8.63
C ALA A 643 -41.59 -7.56 9.49
N LEU A 644 -42.52 -6.85 8.85
CA LEU A 644 -43.48 -5.99 9.53
C LEU A 644 -44.47 -6.86 10.32
N LYS A 645 -44.57 -6.67 11.65
CA LYS A 645 -45.57 -7.36 12.49
C LYS A 645 -46.90 -6.58 12.49
N GLY A 646 -47.95 -7.16 11.93
CA GLY A 646 -49.32 -6.61 11.96
C GLY A 646 -50.34 -7.52 11.28
N ARG A 647 -51.64 -7.38 11.61
CA ARG A 647 -52.74 -8.20 11.06
C ARG A 647 -52.95 -8.07 9.54
N ALA A 648 -52.32 -7.09 8.89
CA ALA A 648 -52.30 -6.95 7.43
C ALA A 648 -51.25 -7.86 6.74
N ALA A 649 -50.49 -8.66 7.49
CA ALA A 649 -49.51 -9.61 6.94
C ALA A 649 -50.12 -10.98 6.57
N GLY A 650 -51.46 -11.08 6.56
CA GLY A 650 -52.21 -12.23 6.08
C GLY A 650 -53.42 -11.75 5.31
N ASP A 651 -53.23 -11.55 4.01
CA ASP A 651 -54.01 -12.13 2.92
C ASP A 651 -53.12 -12.17 1.67
#